data_AF-A0A6J4H6N3-F1
#
_entry.id   AF-A0A6J4H6N3-F1
#
_cell.length_a   1.000
_cell.length_b   1.000
_cell.length_c   1.000
_cell.angle_alpha   90.00
_cell.angle_beta   90.00
_cell.angle_gamma   90.00
#
_symmetry.space_group_name_H-M   'P 1'
#
loop_
_entity.id
_entity.type
_entity.pdbx_description
1 polymer ?
#
loop_
_entity_poly.entity_id
_entity_poly.type
_entity_poly.pdbx_seq_one_letter_code
_entity_poly.pdbx_strand_id
1 'polypeptide(L)'
;MTGASGSPKRWVRIDLHIHTPASEDYAEPNASFLQILREAERHNLEIIAFTDHNTVAGYERMRREVDFLEQLVRMERATEADRTQWEEYTHLLSTITVLPGFEFTSHYGTHLLGVFAPKTPISLIEATLLQLGVPIDKIKAGATSVPDTEHVTDAYEVIHRAGGLVIAAHVNGPGGVVTDSLRMGTSGQSRVAATQSAFLDALEFVNFYTDHGTFTSPGFFNGRTEHYERRMFCIQGSDAHRVRRAPGGVDADHRHGIGDRYFEACLDQPSFEGLRDLFRGKRFDQIRVPKRDQKEWEIDQLRFGVPSERNVLRGAQTDLDDLVHDVAALLNMGGGTLVLGAVAAGNGMVEGVARPDQLSEELRVAAGQIEPAPALSFELLQYSGHDILRVEVRAVQTPPYLTPQGVIWVRRDGESVRANRGEILQLARRALAEGATSPLDNGEELALPRSGVEVVDAQRRDGEWQYEIRDLRTTPGVTRNQAQGLWAYAIDRAEELRDGKVDLQARIKWVGRLGLWRSYRQGNRAKYDLVHRDANGVIDHVFYGVSDWGLNEAWQALLDSSRPPVEVVQEQQVVESPAVETVPERQEDELSGWRDRWHANGCIRQIRRGPDGEPSFDLAWRSPSDGSVQQLPGRTREQLNDKWLSIISVPPPRTGIEVVSDVEGEDGVRRIVFRDLRTGETSAPWRVEELKEGSVREYAARMN
;
A
#
# COMPACT_ATOMS: atom_id res chain seq x y z
N MET A 1 -18.09 7.57 -56.46
CA MET A 1 -17.40 7.31 -55.19
C MET A 1 -16.33 8.37 -55.03
N THR A 2 -16.52 9.32 -54.12
CA THR A 2 -15.54 10.37 -53.79
C THR A 2 -14.89 9.99 -52.46
N GLY A 3 -13.59 9.70 -52.46
CA GLY A 3 -12.86 9.39 -51.23
C GLY A 3 -12.76 10.62 -50.34
N ALA A 4 -13.24 10.53 -49.10
CA ALA A 4 -13.02 11.57 -48.11
C ALA A 4 -11.55 11.55 -47.67
N SER A 5 -10.87 12.69 -47.77
CA SER A 5 -9.52 12.87 -47.24
C SER A 5 -9.58 12.96 -45.71
N GLY A 6 -9.49 11.81 -45.04
CA GLY A 6 -9.36 11.77 -43.58
C GLY A 6 -8.09 12.49 -43.13
N SER A 7 -8.20 13.30 -42.07
CA SER A 7 -7.04 13.85 -41.36
C SER A 7 -6.14 12.71 -40.85
N PRO A 8 -4.80 12.89 -40.84
CA PRO A 8 -3.92 11.86 -40.29
C PRO A 8 -4.22 11.68 -38.80
N LYS A 9 -4.48 10.43 -38.40
CA LYS A 9 -4.73 10.07 -37.00
C LYS A 9 -3.57 10.53 -36.11
N ARG A 10 -3.92 11.20 -35.02
CA ARG A 10 -2.96 11.72 -34.04
C ARG A 10 -3.33 11.29 -32.63
N TRP A 11 -2.33 11.22 -31.76
CA TRP A 11 -2.58 11.09 -30.33
C TRP A 11 -3.09 12.42 -29.79
N VAL A 12 -4.18 12.37 -29.04
CA VAL A 12 -4.91 13.49 -28.46
C VAL A 12 -4.91 13.28 -26.95
N ARG A 13 -4.53 14.29 -26.17
CA ARG A 13 -4.53 14.23 -24.69
C ARG A 13 -5.90 14.59 -24.13
N ILE A 14 -6.38 13.75 -23.22
CA ILE A 14 -7.77 13.75 -22.79
C ILE A 14 -7.85 13.56 -21.27
N ASP A 15 -8.62 14.42 -20.60
CA ASP A 15 -8.93 14.33 -19.18
C ASP A 15 -10.44 14.45 -18.96
N LEU A 16 -11.11 13.33 -18.68
CA LEU A 16 -12.58 13.27 -18.60
C LEU A 16 -13.13 13.41 -17.18
N HIS A 17 -12.28 13.68 -16.18
CA HIS A 17 -12.67 13.73 -14.78
C HIS A 17 -12.11 14.99 -14.10
N ILE A 18 -12.82 16.11 -14.26
CA ILE A 18 -12.46 17.44 -13.74
C ILE A 18 -13.69 18.06 -13.08
N HIS A 19 -13.54 18.48 -11.82
CA HIS A 19 -14.55 19.24 -11.09
C HIS A 19 -14.30 20.74 -11.30
N THR A 20 -15.30 21.56 -10.99
CA THR A 20 -15.23 23.02 -11.04
C THR A 20 -15.82 23.62 -9.76
N PRO A 21 -15.79 24.96 -9.56
CA PRO A 21 -16.54 25.65 -8.49
C PRO A 21 -18.08 25.48 -8.53
N ALA A 22 -18.60 24.52 -9.29
CA ALA A 22 -19.97 24.02 -9.19
C ALA A 22 -20.11 22.70 -8.42
N SER A 23 -19.01 22.02 -8.07
CA SER A 23 -18.95 20.93 -7.07
C SER A 23 -18.86 21.53 -5.65
N GLU A 24 -19.49 20.88 -4.66
CA GLU A 24 -19.60 21.34 -3.26
C GLU A 24 -18.25 21.36 -2.50
N ASP A 25 -17.32 20.53 -2.96
CA ASP A 25 -16.02 20.20 -2.38
C ASP A 25 -14.82 20.77 -3.16
N TYR A 26 -15.07 21.49 -4.26
CA TYR A 26 -14.01 22.09 -5.06
C TYR A 26 -13.22 23.12 -4.24
N ALA A 27 -11.95 22.82 -3.96
CA ALA A 27 -11.14 23.50 -2.95
C ALA A 27 -10.80 24.97 -3.27
N GLU A 28 -11.04 25.40 -4.50
CA GLU A 28 -10.81 26.77 -4.98
C GLU A 28 -12.14 27.41 -5.48
N PRO A 29 -13.13 27.66 -4.61
CA PRO A 29 -14.50 28.04 -5.01
C PRO A 29 -14.63 29.41 -5.71
N ASN A 30 -13.52 30.15 -5.86
CA ASN A 30 -13.43 31.43 -6.58
C ASN A 30 -12.59 31.33 -7.87
N ALA A 31 -12.18 30.13 -8.29
CA ALA A 31 -11.46 29.94 -9.55
C ALA A 31 -12.36 30.28 -10.76
N SER A 32 -11.80 30.88 -11.81
CA SER A 32 -12.52 31.11 -13.07
C SER A 32 -12.34 29.95 -14.05
N PHE A 33 -13.30 29.74 -14.95
CA PHE A 33 -13.17 28.72 -15.99
C PHE A 33 -11.98 29.01 -16.92
N LEU A 34 -11.61 30.28 -17.14
CA LEU A 34 -10.35 30.64 -17.81
C LEU A 34 -9.11 30.08 -17.10
N GLN A 35 -9.06 30.04 -15.75
CA GLN A 35 -7.92 29.43 -15.04
C GLN A 35 -7.86 27.91 -15.26
N ILE A 36 -9.02 27.23 -15.25
CA ILE A 36 -9.13 25.80 -15.54
C ILE A 36 -8.67 25.50 -16.98
N LEU A 37 -9.17 26.26 -17.96
CA LEU A 37 -8.82 26.10 -19.38
C LEU A 37 -7.35 26.41 -19.68
N ARG A 38 -6.77 27.45 -19.06
CA ARG A 38 -5.32 27.77 -19.17
C ARG A 38 -4.45 26.63 -18.64
N GLU A 39 -4.83 25.98 -17.53
CA GLU A 39 -4.04 24.87 -17.00
C GLU A 39 -4.19 23.60 -17.85
N ALA A 40 -5.40 23.36 -18.40
CA ALA A 40 -5.62 22.31 -19.39
C ALA A 40 -4.75 22.52 -20.65
N GLU A 41 -4.69 23.74 -21.19
CA GLU A 41 -3.80 24.10 -22.30
C GLU A 41 -2.31 23.91 -21.92
N ARG A 42 -1.92 24.31 -20.71
CA ARG A 42 -0.56 24.12 -20.19
C ARG A 42 -0.15 22.64 -20.12
N HIS A 43 -1.09 21.75 -19.85
CA HIS A 43 -0.89 20.29 -19.89
C HIS A 43 -1.01 19.69 -21.31
N ASN A 44 -1.30 20.54 -22.30
CA ASN A 44 -1.57 20.20 -23.70
C ASN A 44 -2.78 19.25 -23.85
N LEU A 45 -3.79 19.41 -23.00
CA LEU A 45 -5.07 18.71 -23.11
C LEU A 45 -5.90 19.32 -24.26
N GLU A 46 -6.56 18.46 -25.02
CA GLU A 46 -7.32 18.86 -26.21
C GLU A 46 -8.79 18.42 -26.16
N ILE A 47 -9.11 17.49 -25.26
CA ILE A 47 -10.48 17.22 -24.82
C ILE A 47 -10.48 17.19 -23.29
N ILE A 48 -11.39 17.95 -22.68
CA ILE A 48 -11.67 17.84 -21.25
C ILE A 48 -13.17 17.64 -21.02
N ALA A 49 -13.58 17.07 -19.89
CA ALA A 49 -14.97 17.07 -19.47
C ALA A 49 -15.12 17.70 -18.09
N PHE A 50 -16.11 18.59 -17.92
CA PHE A 50 -16.51 19.04 -16.59
C PHE A 50 -17.54 18.07 -16.03
N THR A 51 -17.21 17.45 -14.90
CA THR A 51 -17.95 16.34 -14.27
C THR A 51 -18.20 16.63 -12.79
N ASP A 52 -18.75 17.81 -12.49
CA ASP A 52 -19.11 18.20 -11.12
C ASP A 52 -20.04 17.16 -10.46
N HIS A 53 -19.96 17.01 -9.13
CA HIS A 53 -20.81 16.07 -8.39
C HIS A 53 -22.31 16.35 -8.58
N ASN A 54 -23.01 15.36 -9.13
CA ASN A 54 -24.45 15.31 -9.35
C ASN A 54 -25.02 16.54 -10.09
N THR A 55 -24.20 17.25 -10.87
CA THR A 55 -24.60 18.46 -11.61
C THR A 55 -23.80 18.67 -12.89
N VAL A 56 -24.40 19.38 -13.86
CA VAL A 56 -23.74 19.92 -15.06
C VAL A 56 -23.55 21.45 -14.96
N ALA A 57 -23.68 22.01 -13.74
CA ALA A 57 -23.72 23.45 -13.52
C ALA A 57 -22.39 24.17 -13.83
N GLY A 58 -21.22 23.52 -13.73
CA GLY A 58 -19.94 24.14 -14.10
C GLY A 58 -19.89 24.47 -15.59
N TYR A 59 -20.19 23.49 -16.44
CA TYR A 59 -20.27 23.68 -17.89
C TYR A 59 -21.36 24.70 -18.28
N GLU A 60 -22.52 24.67 -17.61
CA GLU A 60 -23.57 25.64 -17.88
C GLU A 60 -23.14 27.08 -17.53
N ARG A 61 -22.51 27.29 -16.36
CA ARG A 61 -21.99 28.59 -15.94
C ARG A 61 -20.95 29.10 -16.95
N MET A 62 -19.98 28.28 -17.35
CA MET A 62 -18.99 28.61 -18.39
C MET A 62 -19.66 28.99 -19.71
N ARG A 63 -20.64 28.20 -20.19
CA ARG A 63 -21.35 28.54 -21.44
C ARG A 63 -22.07 29.88 -21.35
N ARG A 64 -22.78 30.15 -20.25
CA ARG A 64 -23.46 31.44 -20.02
C ARG A 64 -22.49 32.62 -20.00
N GLU A 65 -21.30 32.45 -19.43
CA GLU A 65 -20.23 33.46 -19.41
C GLU A 65 -19.72 33.77 -20.83
N VAL A 66 -19.41 32.73 -21.61
CA VAL A 66 -18.98 32.86 -23.02
C VAL A 66 -20.07 33.49 -23.89
N ASP A 67 -21.32 33.02 -23.77
CA ASP A 67 -22.46 33.53 -24.54
C ASP A 67 -22.78 35.00 -24.21
N PHE A 68 -22.53 35.42 -22.96
CA PHE A 68 -22.69 36.80 -22.51
C PHE A 68 -21.58 37.72 -23.05
N LEU A 69 -20.32 37.27 -22.96
CA LEU A 69 -19.16 37.98 -23.50
C LEU A 69 -19.28 38.15 -25.03
N GLU A 70 -19.68 37.11 -25.77
CA GLU A 70 -19.94 37.19 -27.21
C GLU A 70 -21.01 38.24 -27.54
N GLN A 71 -22.11 38.27 -26.77
CA GLN A 71 -23.16 39.27 -26.94
C GLN A 71 -22.67 40.71 -26.66
N LEU A 72 -21.85 40.92 -25.63
CA LEU A 72 -21.26 42.24 -25.35
C LEU A 72 -20.35 42.70 -26.49
N VAL A 73 -19.49 41.82 -27.01
CA VAL A 73 -18.58 42.12 -28.13
C VAL A 73 -19.39 42.43 -29.40
N ARG A 74 -20.35 41.56 -29.74
CA ARG A 74 -21.21 41.68 -30.94
C ARG A 74 -22.14 42.89 -30.92
N MET A 75 -22.54 43.38 -29.75
CA MET A 75 -23.33 44.62 -29.61
C MET A 75 -22.46 45.89 -29.53
N GLU A 76 -21.13 45.78 -29.67
CA GLU A 76 -20.16 46.87 -29.47
C GLU A 76 -20.22 47.50 -28.06
N ARG A 77 -20.65 46.72 -27.06
CA ARG A 77 -20.83 47.15 -25.65
C ARG A 77 -19.78 46.59 -24.69
N ALA A 78 -18.95 45.65 -25.14
CA ALA A 78 -17.82 45.12 -24.38
C ALA A 78 -16.75 46.19 -24.07
N THR A 79 -16.32 46.22 -22.81
CA THR A 79 -15.10 46.92 -22.38
C THR A 79 -13.84 46.22 -22.93
N GLU A 80 -12.68 46.84 -22.74
CA GLU A 80 -11.38 46.24 -23.11
C GLU A 80 -11.10 44.94 -22.33
N ALA A 81 -11.54 44.85 -21.07
CA ALA A 81 -11.42 43.64 -20.26
C ALA A 81 -12.36 42.52 -20.78
N ASP A 82 -13.61 42.85 -21.10
CA ASP A 82 -14.57 41.88 -21.66
C ASP A 82 -14.07 41.33 -23.01
N ARG A 83 -13.47 42.18 -23.85
CA ARG A 83 -12.84 41.78 -25.12
C ARG A 83 -11.67 40.83 -24.89
N THR A 84 -10.75 41.17 -23.99
CA THR A 84 -9.60 40.31 -23.65
C THR A 84 -10.08 38.93 -23.17
N GLN A 85 -11.09 38.86 -22.30
CA GLN A 85 -11.66 37.60 -21.84
C GLN A 85 -12.36 36.82 -22.95
N TRP A 86 -13.10 37.49 -23.83
CA TRP A 86 -13.76 36.85 -24.97
C TRP A 86 -12.76 36.30 -26.00
N GLU A 87 -11.71 37.05 -26.32
CA GLU A 87 -10.61 36.63 -27.20
C GLU A 87 -9.88 35.42 -26.63
N GLU A 88 -9.64 35.40 -25.31
CA GLU A 88 -9.00 34.27 -24.62
C GLU A 88 -9.90 33.03 -24.57
N TYR A 89 -11.19 33.16 -24.25
CA TYR A 89 -12.15 32.05 -24.38
C TYR A 89 -12.21 31.54 -25.82
N THR A 90 -12.22 32.42 -26.81
CA THR A 90 -12.24 32.05 -28.23
C THR A 90 -10.97 31.30 -28.64
N HIS A 91 -9.81 31.67 -28.10
CA HIS A 91 -8.57 30.93 -28.29
C HIS A 91 -8.63 29.54 -27.64
N LEU A 92 -8.91 29.47 -26.34
CA LEU A 92 -8.90 28.22 -25.56
C LEU A 92 -9.98 27.22 -26.02
N LEU A 93 -11.14 27.69 -26.46
CA LEU A 93 -12.21 26.83 -27.01
C LEU A 93 -11.99 26.50 -28.51
N SER A 94 -10.95 27.05 -29.14
CA SER A 94 -10.50 26.60 -30.47
C SER A 94 -9.44 25.48 -30.38
N THR A 95 -8.73 25.38 -29.26
CA THR A 95 -7.71 24.35 -28.97
C THR A 95 -8.26 23.19 -28.14
N ILE A 96 -9.15 23.48 -27.18
CA ILE A 96 -9.71 22.49 -26.23
C ILE A 96 -11.20 22.26 -26.49
N THR A 97 -11.57 21.00 -26.75
CA THR A 97 -12.98 20.56 -26.73
C THR A 97 -13.43 20.30 -25.31
N VAL A 98 -14.21 21.22 -24.73
CA VAL A 98 -14.86 21.03 -23.43
C VAL A 98 -16.16 20.25 -23.60
N LEU A 99 -16.30 19.14 -22.87
CA LEU A 99 -17.48 18.28 -22.86
C LEU A 99 -18.35 18.55 -21.61
N PRO A 100 -19.68 18.67 -21.74
CA PRO A 100 -20.59 18.65 -20.60
C PRO A 100 -20.68 17.25 -20.00
N GLY A 101 -20.68 17.16 -18.67
CA GLY A 101 -20.93 15.92 -17.97
C GLY A 101 -21.35 16.14 -16.51
N PHE A 102 -21.29 15.07 -15.73
CA PHE A 102 -21.41 15.04 -14.28
C PHE A 102 -20.70 13.78 -13.76
N GLU A 103 -20.24 13.80 -12.52
CA GLU A 103 -20.00 12.59 -11.75
C GLU A 103 -21.24 12.30 -10.89
N PHE A 104 -21.82 11.11 -11.00
CA PHE A 104 -23.02 10.72 -10.27
C PHE A 104 -22.72 9.77 -9.10
N THR A 105 -23.24 10.12 -7.93
CA THR A 105 -23.15 9.32 -6.70
C THR A 105 -24.31 8.34 -6.62
N SER A 106 -24.07 7.08 -6.98
CA SER A 106 -25.08 6.01 -6.90
C SER A 106 -25.41 5.64 -5.44
N HIS A 107 -26.52 4.91 -5.27
CA HIS A 107 -27.14 4.56 -3.97
C HIS A 107 -26.18 4.15 -2.83
N TYR A 108 -25.05 3.52 -3.14
CA TYR A 108 -24.10 2.96 -2.17
C TYR A 108 -22.81 3.79 -1.97
N GLY A 109 -22.73 4.96 -2.60
CA GLY A 109 -21.54 5.83 -2.61
C GLY A 109 -20.53 5.48 -3.71
N THR A 110 -20.88 4.60 -4.64
CA THR A 110 -20.05 4.32 -5.83
C THR A 110 -20.28 5.40 -6.88
N HIS A 111 -19.21 5.97 -7.44
CA HIS A 111 -19.32 7.04 -8.44
C HIS A 111 -19.19 6.53 -9.88
N LEU A 112 -19.74 7.30 -10.83
CA LEU A 112 -19.65 7.06 -12.27
C LEU A 112 -19.87 8.35 -13.09
N LEU A 113 -19.18 8.48 -14.21
CA LEU A 113 -19.27 9.66 -15.07
C LEU A 113 -20.31 9.47 -16.18
N GLY A 114 -21.14 10.48 -16.38
CA GLY A 114 -21.93 10.68 -17.58
C GLY A 114 -21.37 11.84 -18.39
N VAL A 115 -20.72 11.57 -19.53
CA VAL A 115 -20.12 12.61 -20.39
C VAL A 115 -20.88 12.69 -21.72
N PHE A 116 -21.23 13.90 -22.17
CA PHE A 116 -22.13 14.13 -23.30
C PHE A 116 -21.47 14.96 -24.41
N ALA A 117 -22.12 15.03 -25.58
CA ALA A 117 -21.68 15.91 -26.66
C ALA A 117 -21.88 17.39 -26.29
N PRO A 118 -21.02 18.34 -26.73
CA PRO A 118 -21.19 19.78 -26.45
C PRO A 118 -22.50 20.38 -26.98
N LYS A 119 -23.15 19.69 -27.93
CA LYS A 119 -24.45 20.03 -28.53
C LYS A 119 -25.66 19.41 -27.82
N THR A 120 -25.46 18.60 -26.79
CA THR A 120 -26.55 18.01 -25.99
C THR A 120 -27.21 19.13 -25.16
N PRO A 121 -28.55 19.28 -25.20
CA PRO A 121 -29.23 20.29 -24.39
C PRO A 121 -28.98 20.06 -22.90
N ILE A 122 -28.62 21.12 -22.16
CA ILE A 122 -28.40 21.06 -20.70
C ILE A 122 -29.61 20.46 -19.98
N SER A 123 -30.83 20.81 -20.41
CA SER A 123 -32.08 20.27 -19.87
C SER A 123 -32.29 18.77 -20.08
N LEU A 124 -31.62 18.15 -21.07
CA LEU A 124 -31.62 16.69 -21.23
C LEU A 124 -30.65 16.02 -20.24
N ILE A 125 -29.53 16.67 -19.92
CA ILE A 125 -28.57 16.20 -18.92
C ILE A 125 -29.18 16.34 -17.51
N GLU A 126 -29.85 17.45 -17.23
CA GLU A 126 -30.67 17.64 -16.01
C GLU A 126 -31.81 16.61 -15.92
N ALA A 127 -32.54 16.34 -17.00
CA ALA A 127 -33.56 15.31 -17.04
C ALA A 127 -32.98 13.89 -16.87
N THR A 128 -31.69 13.68 -17.18
CA THR A 128 -30.98 12.43 -16.90
C THR A 128 -30.67 12.33 -15.40
N LEU A 129 -30.17 13.41 -14.78
CA LEU A 129 -29.96 13.47 -13.31
C LEU A 129 -31.27 13.26 -12.52
N LEU A 130 -32.40 13.82 -12.97
CA LEU A 130 -33.73 13.52 -12.40
C LEU A 130 -34.11 12.03 -12.50
N GLN A 131 -33.80 11.37 -13.62
CA GLN A 131 -34.04 9.92 -13.80
C GLN A 131 -33.09 9.05 -12.98
N LEU A 132 -31.93 9.58 -12.56
CA LEU A 132 -30.98 8.94 -11.66
C LEU A 132 -31.33 9.12 -10.17
N GLY A 133 -32.46 9.78 -9.87
CA GLY A 133 -32.95 10.04 -8.51
C GLY A 133 -32.46 11.36 -7.88
N VAL A 134 -31.66 12.18 -8.59
CA VAL A 134 -31.15 13.44 -8.02
C VAL A 134 -32.29 14.45 -7.82
N PRO A 135 -32.54 14.94 -6.57
CA PRO A 135 -33.62 15.87 -6.30
C PRO A 135 -33.48 17.20 -7.05
N ILE A 136 -34.62 17.78 -7.42
CA ILE A 136 -34.67 19.02 -8.23
C ILE A 136 -34.00 20.22 -7.56
N ASP A 137 -33.97 20.27 -6.22
CA ASP A 137 -33.24 21.27 -5.42
C ASP A 137 -31.72 21.02 -5.36
N LYS A 138 -31.26 19.80 -5.69
CA LYS A 138 -29.85 19.39 -5.66
C LYS A 138 -29.15 19.43 -7.02
N ILE A 139 -29.90 19.39 -8.13
CA ILE A 139 -29.35 19.40 -9.51
C ILE A 139 -28.46 20.60 -9.84
N LYS A 140 -28.43 21.67 -9.03
CA LYS A 140 -27.53 22.83 -9.19
C LYS A 140 -26.57 23.06 -8.01
N ALA A 141 -26.55 22.15 -7.04
CA ALA A 141 -25.85 22.31 -5.77
C ALA A 141 -24.41 21.77 -5.76
N GLY A 142 -24.05 20.85 -6.66
CA GLY A 142 -22.74 20.19 -6.62
C GLY A 142 -22.60 19.12 -5.54
N ALA A 143 -23.71 18.63 -4.99
CA ALA A 143 -23.73 17.87 -3.75
C ALA A 143 -22.97 16.54 -3.89
N THR A 144 -21.96 16.36 -3.02
CA THR A 144 -21.12 15.15 -2.92
C THR A 144 -21.92 13.87 -2.70
N SER A 145 -23.02 13.96 -1.95
CA SER A 145 -23.88 12.85 -1.59
C SER A 145 -25.36 13.23 -1.71
N VAL A 146 -26.15 12.28 -2.22
CA VAL A 146 -27.58 12.43 -2.49
C VAL A 146 -28.29 11.14 -2.06
N PRO A 147 -29.37 11.21 -1.27
CA PRO A 147 -30.13 10.02 -0.85
C PRO A 147 -31.00 9.47 -1.97
N ASP A 148 -31.38 8.19 -1.85
CA ASP A 148 -32.36 7.50 -2.70
C ASP A 148 -32.08 7.56 -4.22
N THR A 149 -30.80 7.68 -4.60
CA THR A 149 -30.34 7.62 -5.99
C THR A 149 -30.30 6.20 -6.55
N GLU A 150 -30.25 6.09 -7.88
CA GLU A 150 -30.22 4.81 -8.61
C GLU A 150 -28.98 3.94 -8.34
N HIS A 151 -29.12 2.64 -8.60
CA HIS A 151 -28.01 1.68 -8.52
C HIS A 151 -27.08 1.76 -9.74
N VAL A 152 -25.81 1.36 -9.57
CA VAL A 152 -24.72 1.51 -10.57
C VAL A 152 -25.08 0.95 -11.96
N THR A 153 -25.67 -0.24 -12.03
CA THR A 153 -26.01 -0.91 -13.30
C THR A 153 -27.12 -0.22 -14.08
N ASP A 154 -28.09 0.32 -13.35
CA ASP A 154 -29.30 0.95 -13.88
C ASP A 154 -29.00 2.40 -14.27
N ALA A 155 -28.16 3.08 -13.47
CA ALA A 155 -27.55 4.36 -13.81
C ALA A 155 -26.75 4.32 -15.12
N TYR A 156 -25.97 3.25 -15.36
CA TYR A 156 -25.30 3.05 -16.64
C TYR A 156 -26.30 2.97 -17.80
N GLU A 157 -27.41 2.26 -17.65
CA GLU A 157 -28.43 2.16 -18.70
C GLU A 157 -29.12 3.51 -18.96
N VAL A 158 -29.48 4.25 -17.91
CA VAL A 158 -30.10 5.59 -18.01
C VAL A 158 -29.20 6.57 -18.77
N ILE A 159 -27.91 6.67 -18.40
CA ILE A 159 -26.95 7.57 -19.06
C ILE A 159 -26.69 7.15 -20.51
N HIS A 160 -26.54 5.84 -20.77
CA HIS A 160 -26.33 5.33 -22.12
C HIS A 160 -27.53 5.62 -23.04
N ARG A 161 -28.76 5.43 -22.54
CA ARG A 161 -30.01 5.75 -23.26
C ARG A 161 -30.18 7.25 -23.50
N ALA A 162 -29.72 8.10 -22.59
CA ALA A 162 -29.64 9.55 -22.78
C ALA A 162 -28.58 9.99 -23.81
N GLY A 163 -27.79 9.06 -24.36
CA GLY A 163 -26.76 9.31 -25.37
C GLY A 163 -25.40 9.73 -24.80
N GLY A 164 -25.22 9.68 -23.48
CA GLY A 164 -23.94 9.90 -22.83
C GLY A 164 -22.96 8.74 -23.07
N LEU A 165 -21.67 9.04 -22.90
CA LEU A 165 -20.61 8.09 -22.59
C LEU A 165 -20.68 7.72 -21.11
N VAL A 166 -20.58 6.42 -20.82
CA VAL A 166 -20.67 5.88 -19.46
C VAL A 166 -19.30 5.40 -19.01
N ILE A 167 -18.76 5.98 -17.93
CA ILE A 167 -17.45 5.61 -17.39
C ILE A 167 -17.61 5.24 -15.91
N ALA A 168 -17.07 4.09 -15.50
CA ALA A 168 -16.94 3.79 -14.08
C ALA A 168 -15.77 4.63 -13.53
N ALA A 169 -16.07 5.59 -12.65
CA ALA A 169 -15.08 6.50 -12.09
C ALA A 169 -14.10 5.77 -11.17
N HIS A 170 -12.84 6.21 -11.20
CA HIS A 170 -11.76 5.88 -10.24
C HIS A 170 -11.85 4.47 -9.60
N VAL A 171 -12.01 3.40 -10.41
CA VAL A 171 -12.60 2.12 -9.97
C VAL A 171 -11.83 1.43 -8.84
N ASN A 172 -10.52 1.68 -8.74
CA ASN A 172 -9.60 1.15 -7.73
C ASN A 172 -9.13 2.21 -6.69
N GLY A 173 -9.89 3.30 -6.53
CA GLY A 173 -9.75 4.31 -5.48
C GLY A 173 -10.99 4.39 -4.57
N PRO A 174 -11.09 5.38 -3.67
CA PRO A 174 -12.31 5.69 -2.91
C PRO A 174 -13.49 5.94 -3.87
N GLY A 175 -14.72 5.58 -3.48
CA GLY A 175 -15.91 5.67 -4.36
C GLY A 175 -15.87 4.78 -5.62
N GLY A 176 -14.75 4.08 -5.89
CA GLY A 176 -14.58 3.22 -7.05
C GLY A 176 -15.32 1.89 -6.95
N VAL A 177 -15.98 1.49 -8.04
CA VAL A 177 -16.86 0.29 -8.09
C VAL A 177 -16.17 -1.03 -7.70
N VAL A 178 -14.86 -1.16 -7.95
CA VAL A 178 -14.11 -2.35 -7.51
C VAL A 178 -13.84 -2.26 -6.01
N THR A 179 -13.38 -1.11 -5.52
CA THR A 179 -13.13 -0.83 -4.09
C THR A 179 -14.38 -1.06 -3.24
N ASP A 180 -15.55 -0.57 -3.67
CA ASP A 180 -16.81 -0.77 -2.96
C ASP A 180 -17.25 -2.24 -2.93
N SER A 181 -17.06 -2.97 -4.02
CA SER A 181 -17.36 -4.41 -4.03
C SER A 181 -16.58 -5.18 -2.94
N LEU A 182 -15.34 -4.75 -2.67
CA LEU A 182 -14.47 -5.29 -1.61
C LEU A 182 -14.90 -4.80 -0.22
N ARG A 183 -15.15 -3.48 -0.06
CA ARG A 183 -15.61 -2.84 1.19
C ARG A 183 -16.87 -3.51 1.73
N MET A 184 -17.80 -3.86 0.86
CA MET A 184 -19.07 -4.51 1.21
C MET A 184 -18.98 -6.05 1.32
N GLY A 185 -17.82 -6.65 1.07
CA GLY A 185 -17.66 -8.12 1.07
C GLY A 185 -18.53 -8.83 0.03
N THR A 186 -18.94 -8.13 -1.03
CA THR A 186 -19.93 -8.65 -2.00
C THR A 186 -19.33 -9.72 -2.90
N SER A 187 -20.21 -10.62 -3.37
CA SER A 187 -19.81 -11.71 -4.25
C SER A 187 -19.15 -11.20 -5.54
N GLY A 188 -18.28 -12.02 -6.14
CA GLY A 188 -17.63 -11.67 -7.41
C GLY A 188 -18.61 -11.31 -8.53
N GLN A 189 -19.86 -11.80 -8.47
CA GLN A 189 -20.91 -11.52 -9.46
C GLN A 189 -21.31 -10.03 -9.48
N SER A 190 -21.35 -9.36 -8.32
CA SER A 190 -21.69 -7.94 -8.23
C SER A 190 -20.63 -7.07 -8.93
N ARG A 191 -19.35 -7.38 -8.72
CA ARG A 191 -18.23 -6.72 -9.41
C ARG A 191 -18.20 -7.05 -10.91
N VAL A 192 -18.50 -8.28 -11.31
CA VAL A 192 -18.64 -8.66 -12.73
C VAL A 192 -19.73 -7.80 -13.38
N ALA A 193 -20.96 -7.82 -12.84
CA ALA A 193 -22.07 -7.04 -13.39
C ALA A 193 -21.73 -5.56 -13.58
N ALA A 194 -21.13 -4.94 -12.56
CA ALA A 194 -20.79 -3.52 -12.57
C ALA A 194 -19.52 -3.16 -13.37
N THR A 195 -18.66 -4.12 -13.76
CA THR A 195 -17.47 -3.85 -14.60
C THR A 195 -17.55 -4.46 -16.01
N GLN A 196 -18.60 -5.24 -16.29
CA GLN A 196 -18.85 -5.89 -17.58
C GLN A 196 -20.21 -5.55 -18.20
N SER A 197 -21.03 -4.71 -17.55
CA SER A 197 -22.32 -4.20 -18.07
C SER A 197 -22.22 -3.78 -19.54
N ALA A 198 -23.24 -4.12 -20.35
CA ALA A 198 -23.27 -3.82 -21.78
C ALA A 198 -23.32 -2.31 -22.09
N PHE A 199 -23.78 -1.48 -21.14
CA PHE A 199 -23.94 -0.04 -21.31
C PHE A 199 -22.68 0.77 -20.98
N LEU A 200 -21.73 0.15 -20.27
CA LEU A 200 -20.50 0.78 -19.78
C LEU A 200 -19.47 0.95 -20.91
N ASP A 201 -19.01 2.16 -21.18
CA ASP A 201 -18.06 2.45 -22.27
C ASP A 201 -16.59 2.27 -21.85
N ALA A 202 -16.22 2.69 -20.62
CA ALA A 202 -14.85 2.57 -20.10
C ALA A 202 -14.77 2.40 -18.57
N LEU A 203 -13.59 1.98 -18.10
CA LEU A 203 -13.20 1.91 -16.69
C LEU A 203 -12.05 2.91 -16.42
N GLU A 204 -12.19 3.80 -15.46
CA GLU A 204 -11.13 4.72 -15.05
C GLU A 204 -10.33 4.15 -13.85
N PHE A 205 -8.99 4.26 -13.85
CA PHE A 205 -8.16 3.77 -12.73
C PHE A 205 -7.31 4.88 -12.10
N VAL A 206 -7.37 4.98 -10.78
CA VAL A 206 -6.46 5.83 -9.98
C VAL A 206 -5.05 5.28 -10.06
N ASN A 207 -4.89 4.01 -9.72
CA ASN A 207 -3.59 3.34 -9.62
C ASN A 207 -3.37 2.44 -10.85
N PHE A 208 -3.14 3.06 -12.02
CA PHE A 208 -3.14 2.39 -13.32
C PHE A 208 -2.02 1.34 -13.51
N TYR A 209 -0.87 1.51 -12.86
CA TYR A 209 0.30 0.62 -12.99
C TYR A 209 0.49 -0.30 -11.77
N THR A 210 -0.60 -0.90 -11.29
CA THR A 210 -0.57 -1.84 -10.16
C THR A 210 -0.23 -3.27 -10.61
N ASP A 211 0.96 -3.73 -10.24
CA ASP A 211 1.53 -5.04 -10.63
C ASP A 211 1.00 -6.20 -9.78
N HIS A 212 -0.33 -6.40 -9.78
CA HIS A 212 -0.99 -7.42 -8.94
C HIS A 212 -1.79 -8.49 -9.70
N GLY A 213 -2.02 -8.33 -11.01
CA GLY A 213 -2.72 -9.34 -11.83
C GLY A 213 -4.18 -9.60 -11.44
N THR A 214 -4.75 -8.80 -10.54
CA THR A 214 -6.12 -8.87 -10.02
C THR A 214 -7.00 -7.78 -10.63
N PHE A 215 -8.30 -7.83 -10.33
CA PHE A 215 -9.33 -6.85 -10.72
C PHE A 215 -9.07 -5.39 -10.29
N THR A 216 -8.02 -5.09 -9.52
CA THR A 216 -7.59 -3.71 -9.24
C THR A 216 -6.63 -3.16 -10.30
N SER A 217 -6.14 -4.00 -11.22
CA SER A 217 -5.18 -3.64 -12.28
C SER A 217 -5.86 -3.61 -13.67
N PRO A 218 -5.61 -2.59 -14.52
CA PRO A 218 -6.13 -2.53 -15.89
C PRO A 218 -5.86 -3.78 -16.73
N GLY A 219 -4.71 -4.43 -16.51
CA GLY A 219 -4.30 -5.64 -17.25
C GLY A 219 -5.25 -6.84 -17.06
N PHE A 220 -6.10 -6.83 -16.04
CA PHE A 220 -7.08 -7.88 -15.76
C PHE A 220 -8.27 -7.87 -16.74
N PHE A 221 -8.71 -6.69 -17.19
CA PHE A 221 -9.91 -6.49 -18.02
C PHE A 221 -9.64 -6.69 -19.52
N ASN A 222 -8.77 -7.66 -19.83
CA ASN A 222 -8.23 -7.92 -21.16
C ASN A 222 -9.14 -8.79 -22.06
N GLY A 223 -10.25 -9.33 -21.53
CA GLY A 223 -11.19 -10.20 -22.24
C GLY A 223 -10.82 -11.70 -22.29
N ARG A 224 -9.86 -12.14 -21.47
CA ARG A 224 -9.42 -13.56 -21.37
C ARG A 224 -9.61 -14.17 -19.98
N THR A 225 -10.07 -13.37 -19.01
CA THR A 225 -10.28 -13.80 -17.63
C THR A 225 -11.71 -14.34 -17.50
N GLU A 226 -11.88 -15.46 -16.79
CA GLU A 226 -13.20 -16.09 -16.56
C GLU A 226 -14.17 -15.12 -15.85
N HIS A 227 -15.37 -14.97 -16.40
CA HIS A 227 -16.39 -13.97 -16.05
C HIS A 227 -16.03 -12.50 -16.38
N TYR A 228 -14.91 -12.25 -17.06
CA TYR A 228 -14.54 -10.92 -17.57
C TYR A 228 -14.14 -10.99 -19.06
N GLU A 229 -14.98 -11.66 -19.85
CA GLU A 229 -14.78 -11.90 -21.29
C GLU A 229 -14.98 -10.62 -22.14
N ARG A 230 -15.70 -9.61 -21.63
CA ARG A 230 -15.81 -8.30 -22.29
C ARG A 230 -14.56 -7.48 -21.97
N ARG A 231 -13.59 -7.51 -22.90
CA ARG A 231 -12.44 -6.59 -22.87
C ARG A 231 -12.93 -5.14 -22.76
N MET A 232 -12.41 -4.43 -21.76
CA MET A 232 -12.77 -3.04 -21.48
C MET A 232 -11.70 -2.07 -22.01
N PHE A 233 -12.11 -0.82 -22.23
CA PHE A 233 -11.17 0.29 -22.30
C PHE A 233 -10.84 0.73 -20.87
N CYS A 234 -9.55 0.80 -20.55
CA CYS A 234 -9.05 1.30 -19.27
C CYS A 234 -8.39 2.67 -19.50
N ILE A 235 -8.85 3.68 -18.77
CA ILE A 235 -8.41 5.07 -18.89
C ILE A 235 -8.03 5.66 -17.53
N GLN A 236 -7.65 6.94 -17.51
CA GLN A 236 -7.30 7.68 -16.31
C GLN A 236 -7.55 9.18 -16.53
N GLY A 237 -8.40 9.81 -15.72
CA GLY A 237 -8.53 11.27 -15.57
C GLY A 237 -7.85 11.78 -14.29
N SER A 238 -7.84 13.11 -14.12
CA SER A 238 -7.13 13.80 -13.03
C SER A 238 -7.84 13.75 -11.69
N ASP A 239 -9.18 13.68 -11.66
CA ASP A 239 -10.01 13.79 -10.44
C ASP A 239 -9.80 15.16 -9.77
N ALA A 240 -9.72 16.20 -10.61
CA ALA A 240 -9.17 17.48 -10.21
C ALA A 240 -10.20 18.37 -9.49
N HIS A 241 -9.91 18.63 -8.22
CA HIS A 241 -10.73 19.43 -7.30
C HIS A 241 -10.14 20.84 -7.04
N ARG A 242 -9.18 21.25 -7.88
CA ARG A 242 -8.50 22.57 -7.89
C ARG A 242 -7.83 22.80 -9.23
N VAL A 243 -7.41 24.03 -9.54
CA VAL A 243 -6.71 24.34 -10.78
C VAL A 243 -5.33 23.67 -10.81
N ARG A 244 -4.54 23.78 -9.72
CA ARG A 244 -3.16 23.23 -9.64
C ARG A 244 -2.97 22.34 -8.43
N ARG A 245 -2.21 21.25 -8.59
CA ARG A 245 -1.92 20.26 -7.54
C ARG A 245 -1.48 20.93 -6.23
N ALA A 246 -2.04 20.46 -5.11
CA ALA A 246 -1.67 20.92 -3.78
C ALA A 246 -0.20 20.55 -3.42
N PRO A 247 0.51 21.40 -2.64
CA PRO A 247 1.78 21.02 -2.03
C PRO A 247 1.64 19.78 -1.14
N GLY A 248 2.67 18.93 -1.11
CA GLY A 248 2.65 17.69 -0.33
C GLY A 248 2.35 17.94 1.16
N GLY A 249 1.36 17.24 1.69
CA GLY A 249 0.90 17.39 3.08
C GLY A 249 -0.29 18.36 3.28
N VAL A 250 -0.71 19.08 2.23
CA VAL A 250 -1.94 19.89 2.24
C VAL A 250 -3.04 19.15 1.49
N ASP A 251 -4.22 19.03 2.11
CA ASP A 251 -5.47 18.55 1.49
C ASP A 251 -5.29 17.27 0.66
N ALA A 252 -4.99 16.17 1.35
CA ALA A 252 -4.53 14.92 0.75
C ALA A 252 -5.54 14.26 -0.19
N ASP A 253 -6.83 14.45 0.07
CA ASP A 253 -7.93 13.87 -0.70
C ASP A 253 -8.12 14.66 -2.01
N HIS A 254 -8.38 15.97 -1.92
CA HIS A 254 -8.59 16.86 -3.07
C HIS A 254 -7.28 17.35 -3.71
N ARG A 255 -6.16 16.66 -3.52
CA ARG A 255 -4.81 17.15 -3.84
C ARG A 255 -4.57 17.43 -5.33
N HIS A 256 -5.36 16.83 -6.23
CA HIS A 256 -5.08 16.76 -7.66
C HIS A 256 -5.57 17.99 -8.43
N GLY A 257 -4.73 18.46 -9.37
CA GLY A 257 -5.03 19.58 -10.27
C GLY A 257 -5.30 19.15 -11.72
N ILE A 258 -5.77 20.08 -12.55
CA ILE A 258 -6.15 19.84 -13.95
C ILE A 258 -5.02 19.15 -14.72
N GLY A 259 -5.32 18.04 -15.40
CA GLY A 259 -4.32 17.31 -16.20
C GLY A 259 -3.19 16.66 -15.40
N ASP A 260 -3.31 16.53 -14.07
CA ASP A 260 -2.33 15.79 -13.25
C ASP A 260 -2.13 14.35 -13.74
N ARG A 261 -3.24 13.76 -14.17
CA ARG A 261 -3.37 12.45 -14.77
C ARG A 261 -4.30 12.61 -15.98
N TYR A 262 -4.04 11.88 -17.05
CA TYR A 262 -4.79 11.96 -18.29
C TYR A 262 -4.53 10.69 -19.12
N PHE A 263 -5.32 10.47 -20.17
CA PHE A 263 -5.03 9.45 -21.17
C PHE A 263 -4.83 10.05 -22.55
N GLU A 264 -4.24 9.26 -23.45
CA GLU A 264 -4.04 9.63 -24.84
C GLU A 264 -4.82 8.65 -25.74
N ALA A 265 -5.61 9.20 -26.66
CA ALA A 265 -6.35 8.42 -27.66
C ALA A 265 -5.92 8.78 -29.07
N CYS A 266 -5.91 7.80 -29.96
CA CYS A 266 -5.54 7.99 -31.37
C CYS A 266 -6.80 8.26 -32.19
N LEU A 267 -7.08 9.55 -32.42
CA LEU A 267 -8.31 10.04 -33.03
C LEU A 267 -8.04 10.73 -34.37
N ASP A 268 -9.06 10.74 -35.25
CA ASP A 268 -9.04 11.47 -36.52
C ASP A 268 -9.25 12.98 -36.29
N GLN A 269 -10.01 13.35 -35.25
CA GLN A 269 -10.25 14.71 -34.73
C GLN A 269 -10.52 14.64 -33.21
N PRO A 270 -10.16 15.68 -32.43
CA PRO A 270 -10.50 15.75 -31.00
C PRO A 270 -11.99 16.06 -30.82
N SER A 271 -12.85 15.04 -30.70
CA SER A 271 -14.30 15.24 -30.58
C SER A 271 -15.01 14.16 -29.76
N PHE A 272 -16.20 14.48 -29.26
CA PHE A 272 -17.07 13.53 -28.57
C PHE A 272 -17.41 12.32 -29.45
N GLU A 273 -17.75 12.54 -30.72
CA GLU A 273 -17.99 11.47 -31.69
C GLU A 273 -16.76 10.58 -31.88
N GLY A 274 -15.55 11.17 -31.92
CA GLY A 274 -14.30 10.41 -32.00
C GLY A 274 -14.08 9.50 -30.79
N LEU A 275 -14.34 10.00 -29.57
CA LEU A 275 -14.28 9.21 -28.33
C LEU A 275 -15.36 8.12 -28.29
N ARG A 276 -16.61 8.46 -28.63
CA ARG A 276 -17.74 7.51 -28.66
C ARG A 276 -17.49 6.37 -29.64
N ASP A 277 -17.03 6.68 -30.84
CA ASP A 277 -16.78 5.68 -31.89
C ASP A 277 -15.46 4.92 -31.67
N LEU A 278 -14.65 5.35 -30.69
CA LEU A 278 -13.52 4.60 -30.13
C LEU A 278 -13.99 3.64 -29.04
N PHE A 279 -14.61 4.13 -27.97
CA PHE A 279 -15.05 3.34 -26.82
C PHE A 279 -16.14 2.30 -27.17
N ARG A 280 -17.05 2.60 -28.10
CA ARG A 280 -18.05 1.64 -28.62
C ARG A 280 -17.51 0.75 -29.75
N GLY A 281 -16.24 0.94 -30.12
CA GLY A 281 -15.51 0.10 -31.05
C GLY A 281 -14.79 -1.07 -30.39
N LYS A 282 -13.78 -1.62 -31.08
CA LYS A 282 -12.86 -2.66 -30.56
C LYS A 282 -11.39 -2.25 -30.70
N ARG A 283 -11.15 -0.94 -30.80
CA ARG A 283 -9.85 -0.32 -31.14
C ARG A 283 -9.01 -0.06 -29.89
N PHE A 284 -8.83 -1.09 -29.06
CA PHE A 284 -8.12 -1.01 -27.77
C PHE A 284 -6.63 -0.67 -27.88
N ASP A 285 -6.07 -0.76 -29.07
CA ASP A 285 -4.74 -0.29 -29.49
C ASP A 285 -4.65 1.23 -29.64
N GLN A 286 -5.78 1.92 -29.81
CA GLN A 286 -5.89 3.37 -30.02
C GLN A 286 -6.16 4.14 -28.71
N ILE A 287 -5.93 3.52 -27.54
CA ILE A 287 -5.81 4.20 -26.24
C ILE A 287 -4.50 3.78 -25.59
N ARG A 288 -3.80 4.76 -24.99
CA ARG A 288 -2.74 4.56 -24.01
C ARG A 288 -2.95 5.53 -22.86
N VAL A 289 -2.91 5.07 -21.62
CA VAL A 289 -2.54 5.97 -20.52
C VAL A 289 -1.02 6.15 -20.63
N PRO A 290 -0.48 7.37 -20.62
CA PRO A 290 0.96 7.55 -20.52
C PRO A 290 1.46 6.96 -19.20
N LYS A 291 2.64 6.34 -19.21
CA LYS A 291 3.48 6.36 -18.01
C LYS A 291 4.03 7.78 -17.93
N ARG A 292 3.22 8.73 -17.44
CA ARG A 292 3.73 10.05 -17.01
C ARG A 292 4.80 9.73 -15.97
N ASP A 293 6.06 9.99 -16.29
CA ASP A 293 7.13 9.23 -15.64
C ASP A 293 7.10 9.55 -14.15
N GLN A 294 7.02 8.51 -13.32
CA GLN A 294 6.86 8.67 -11.87
C GLN A 294 8.00 9.54 -11.29
N LYS A 295 9.13 9.50 -12.00
CA LYS A 295 10.36 10.25 -11.79
C LYS A 295 10.20 11.76 -12.06
N GLU A 296 9.47 12.18 -13.10
CA GLU A 296 9.15 13.61 -13.29
C GLU A 296 8.30 14.13 -12.12
N TRP A 297 7.32 13.35 -11.68
CA TRP A 297 6.51 13.69 -10.51
C TRP A 297 7.33 13.70 -9.21
N GLU A 298 8.28 12.77 -9.05
CA GLU A 298 9.23 12.76 -7.93
C GLU A 298 10.12 14.02 -7.94
N ILE A 299 10.60 14.48 -9.10
CA ILE A 299 11.31 15.77 -9.22
C ILE A 299 10.38 16.96 -8.90
N ASP A 300 9.12 16.96 -9.33
CA ASP A 300 8.15 17.99 -8.94
C ASP A 300 7.93 18.03 -7.41
N GLN A 301 7.76 16.88 -6.75
CA GLN A 301 7.67 16.82 -5.29
C GLN A 301 8.94 17.35 -4.60
N LEU A 302 10.12 17.06 -5.16
CA LEU A 302 11.39 17.53 -4.62
C LEU A 302 11.61 19.03 -4.82
N ARG A 303 11.06 19.63 -5.89
CA ARG A 303 11.22 21.06 -6.21
C ARG A 303 10.14 21.98 -5.63
N PHE A 304 8.92 21.51 -5.50
CA PHE A 304 7.74 22.29 -5.09
C PHE A 304 7.09 21.83 -3.78
N GLY A 305 7.50 20.67 -3.23
CA GLY A 305 7.00 20.15 -1.95
C GLY A 305 7.64 20.81 -0.73
N VAL A 306 7.28 20.32 0.46
CA VAL A 306 7.87 20.76 1.73
C VAL A 306 9.34 20.34 1.79
N PRO A 307 10.27 21.25 2.17
CA PRO A 307 11.68 20.90 2.35
C PRO A 307 11.87 19.74 3.32
N SER A 308 12.75 18.79 2.96
CA SER A 308 13.02 17.57 3.73
C SER A 308 14.51 17.40 3.88
N GLU A 309 14.98 17.16 5.11
CA GLU A 309 16.42 17.03 5.39
C GLU A 309 17.08 15.82 4.73
N ARG A 310 16.29 14.87 4.23
CA ARG A 310 16.76 13.71 3.44
C ARG A 310 16.82 13.99 1.94
N ASN A 311 16.45 15.18 1.48
CA ASN A 311 16.35 15.52 0.07
C ASN A 311 17.18 16.78 -0.22
N VAL A 312 18.18 16.66 -1.08
CA VAL A 312 19.08 17.78 -1.46
C VAL A 312 18.97 18.04 -2.96
N LEU A 313 18.83 19.31 -3.33
CA LEU A 313 18.68 19.78 -4.71
C LEU A 313 19.79 20.77 -5.04
N ARG A 314 20.55 20.53 -6.11
CA ARG A 314 21.71 21.32 -6.53
C ARG A 314 21.62 21.69 -8.02
N GLY A 315 22.13 22.87 -8.34
CA GLY A 315 22.28 23.34 -9.72
C GLY A 315 23.31 22.51 -10.51
N ALA A 316 23.46 22.83 -11.79
CA ALA A 316 24.39 22.17 -12.70
C ALA A 316 25.86 22.59 -12.48
N GLN A 317 26.12 23.58 -11.62
CA GLN A 317 27.44 24.19 -11.37
C GLN A 317 27.89 24.10 -9.90
N THR A 318 27.34 23.18 -9.11
CA THR A 318 27.78 22.93 -7.72
C THR A 318 29.11 22.18 -7.69
N ASP A 319 30.00 22.57 -6.77
CA ASP A 319 31.34 21.98 -6.63
C ASP A 319 31.29 20.54 -6.09
N LEU A 320 32.24 19.71 -6.52
CA LEU A 320 32.29 18.29 -6.22
C LEU A 320 32.47 18.02 -4.72
N ASP A 321 33.28 18.84 -4.04
CA ASP A 321 33.47 18.76 -2.58
C ASP A 321 32.14 18.97 -1.83
N ASP A 322 31.30 19.91 -2.27
CA ASP A 322 29.97 20.14 -1.66
C ASP A 322 28.98 19.00 -1.93
N LEU A 323 29.07 18.34 -3.09
CA LEU A 323 28.30 17.13 -3.35
C LEU A 323 28.76 15.96 -2.44
N VAL A 324 30.06 15.87 -2.12
CA VAL A 324 30.59 14.92 -1.14
C VAL A 324 30.14 15.27 0.28
N HIS A 325 30.10 16.56 0.64
CA HIS A 325 29.55 17.03 1.92
C HIS A 325 28.06 16.68 2.06
N ASP A 326 27.27 16.84 1.00
CA ASP A 326 25.85 16.45 0.96
C ASP A 326 25.66 14.94 1.10
N VAL A 327 26.42 14.13 0.36
CA VAL A 327 26.37 12.65 0.46
C VAL A 327 26.75 12.21 1.88
N ALA A 328 27.82 12.75 2.47
CA ALA A 328 28.21 12.45 3.86
C ALA A 328 27.13 12.85 4.88
N ALA A 329 26.47 13.99 4.69
CA ALA A 329 25.39 14.45 5.53
C ALA A 329 24.14 13.55 5.45
N LEU A 330 23.78 13.11 4.24
CA LEU A 330 22.65 12.19 4.00
C LEU A 330 22.92 10.80 4.59
N LEU A 331 24.13 10.26 4.46
CA LEU A 331 24.51 8.97 5.06
C LEU A 331 24.36 8.97 6.59
N ASN A 332 24.78 10.05 7.26
CA ASN A 332 24.62 10.22 8.71
C ASN A 332 23.14 10.34 9.14
N MET A 333 22.21 10.70 8.24
CA MET A 333 20.76 10.65 8.49
C MET A 333 20.15 9.24 8.29
N GLY A 334 20.92 8.28 7.79
CA GLY A 334 20.45 6.94 7.38
C GLY A 334 20.09 6.85 5.89
N GLY A 335 20.56 7.78 5.06
CA GLY A 335 20.29 7.84 3.62
C GLY A 335 19.25 8.89 3.21
N GLY A 336 19.12 9.07 1.89
CA GLY A 336 18.24 10.07 1.27
C GLY A 336 18.47 10.21 -0.25
N THR A 337 18.03 11.33 -0.83
CA THR A 337 18.11 11.62 -2.27
C THR A 337 18.89 12.90 -2.52
N LEU A 338 19.84 12.87 -3.45
CA LEU A 338 20.51 14.04 -4.02
C LEU A 338 20.09 14.19 -5.50
N VAL A 339 19.73 15.39 -5.91
CA VAL A 339 19.32 15.72 -7.29
C VAL A 339 20.21 16.83 -7.84
N LEU A 340 20.79 16.61 -9.02
CA LEU A 340 21.73 17.50 -9.67
C LEU A 340 21.14 18.03 -10.99
N GLY A 341 21.34 19.33 -11.26
CA GLY A 341 20.78 20.03 -12.42
C GLY A 341 19.44 20.71 -12.18
N ALA A 342 18.90 20.67 -10.95
CA ALA A 342 17.66 21.35 -10.59
C ALA A 342 17.67 21.84 -9.15
N VAL A 343 17.19 23.06 -8.93
CA VAL A 343 17.03 23.66 -7.60
C VAL A 343 15.55 23.73 -7.19
N ALA A 344 15.31 23.91 -5.89
CA ALA A 344 13.98 24.19 -5.34
C ALA A 344 13.36 25.44 -6.01
N ALA A 345 12.03 25.47 -6.13
CA ALA A 345 11.33 26.43 -6.98
C ALA A 345 11.52 27.91 -6.57
N GLY A 346 11.76 28.21 -5.29
CA GLY A 346 12.08 29.55 -4.81
C GLY A 346 13.50 30.03 -5.16
N ASN A 347 14.39 29.10 -5.58
CA ASN A 347 15.82 29.36 -5.77
C ASN A 347 16.22 29.43 -7.25
N GLY A 348 15.38 28.99 -8.19
CA GLY A 348 15.68 29.08 -9.62
C GLY A 348 14.87 28.14 -10.53
N MET A 349 15.18 28.20 -11.82
CA MET A 349 14.62 27.33 -12.85
C MET A 349 15.40 25.99 -12.92
N VAL A 350 15.07 25.14 -13.89
CA VAL A 350 15.87 23.93 -14.18
C VAL A 350 17.07 24.34 -15.03
N GLU A 351 18.24 23.80 -14.72
CA GLU A 351 19.48 24.07 -15.46
C GLU A 351 19.84 22.89 -16.37
N GLY A 352 19.76 21.67 -15.84
CA GLY A 352 20.14 20.44 -16.51
C GLY A 352 21.65 20.15 -16.46
N VAL A 353 22.00 18.87 -16.35
CA VAL A 353 23.40 18.40 -16.27
C VAL A 353 23.95 18.16 -17.66
N ALA A 354 24.87 19.01 -18.13
CA ALA A 354 25.37 18.96 -19.51
C ALA A 354 26.24 17.71 -19.85
N ARG A 355 26.76 16.99 -18.84
CA ARG A 355 27.55 15.75 -18.99
C ARG A 355 27.28 14.80 -17.80
N PRO A 356 26.12 14.13 -17.76
CA PRO A 356 25.71 13.35 -16.59
C PRO A 356 26.63 12.16 -16.31
N ASP A 357 27.11 11.46 -17.34
CA ASP A 357 28.00 10.31 -17.19
C ASP A 357 29.29 10.67 -16.44
N GLN A 358 29.94 11.76 -16.86
CA GLN A 358 31.19 12.26 -16.26
C GLN A 358 30.96 12.65 -14.79
N LEU A 359 29.93 13.44 -14.51
CA LEU A 359 29.60 13.87 -13.14
C LEU A 359 29.25 12.67 -12.25
N SER A 360 28.60 11.63 -12.80
CA SER A 360 28.28 10.41 -12.06
C SER A 360 29.52 9.62 -11.64
N GLU A 361 30.56 9.58 -12.48
CA GLU A 361 31.81 8.87 -12.16
C GLU A 361 32.71 9.71 -11.25
N GLU A 362 32.82 11.02 -11.47
CA GLU A 362 33.55 11.94 -10.59
C GLU A 362 32.98 11.92 -9.16
N LEU A 363 31.66 11.98 -9.00
CA LEU A 363 31.01 11.85 -7.69
C LEU A 363 31.14 10.45 -7.09
N ARG A 364 31.11 9.38 -7.89
CA ARG A 364 31.31 8.00 -7.44
C ARG A 364 32.73 7.77 -6.90
N VAL A 365 33.75 8.30 -7.59
CA VAL A 365 35.16 8.22 -7.17
C VAL A 365 35.45 9.09 -5.95
N ALA A 366 34.83 10.27 -5.85
CA ALA A 366 35.01 11.16 -4.70
C ALA A 366 34.27 10.64 -3.44
N ALA A 367 32.98 10.30 -3.55
CA ALA A 367 32.19 9.78 -2.44
C ALA A 367 32.61 8.36 -2.00
N GLY A 368 33.26 7.59 -2.88
CA GLY A 368 33.89 6.31 -2.52
C GLY A 368 35.05 6.42 -1.52
N GLN A 369 35.51 7.63 -1.20
CA GLN A 369 36.51 7.91 -0.17
C GLN A 369 35.89 8.24 1.21
N ILE A 370 34.56 8.28 1.32
CA ILE A 370 33.86 8.35 2.60
C ILE A 370 34.01 7.00 3.32
N GLU A 371 34.28 7.03 4.62
CA GLU A 371 34.37 5.84 5.47
C GLU A 371 33.25 5.84 6.54
N PRO A 372 32.38 4.82 6.61
CA PRO A 372 32.27 3.66 5.73
C PRO A 372 31.85 4.00 4.28
N ALA A 373 32.21 3.14 3.33
CA ALA A 373 31.89 3.36 1.91
C ALA A 373 30.37 3.32 1.64
N PRO A 374 29.81 4.28 0.88
CA PRO A 374 28.37 4.35 0.62
C PRO A 374 27.90 3.46 -0.53
N ALA A 375 26.62 3.10 -0.52
CA ALA A 375 25.93 2.59 -1.71
C ALA A 375 25.18 3.73 -2.41
N LEU A 376 25.66 4.13 -3.58
CA LEU A 376 25.05 5.16 -4.42
C LEU A 376 24.38 4.53 -5.64
N SER A 377 23.08 4.75 -5.83
CA SER A 377 22.38 4.42 -7.07
C SER A 377 22.24 5.68 -7.92
N PHE A 378 22.62 5.63 -9.20
CA PHE A 378 22.58 6.78 -10.10
C PHE A 378 21.52 6.56 -11.18
N GLU A 379 20.68 7.56 -11.41
CA GLU A 379 19.61 7.50 -12.40
C GLU A 379 19.54 8.81 -13.21
N LEU A 380 19.67 8.69 -14.52
CA LEU A 380 19.48 9.81 -15.44
C LEU A 380 17.99 9.96 -15.77
N LEU A 381 17.47 11.16 -15.53
CA LEU A 381 16.08 11.54 -15.73
C LEU A 381 15.98 12.63 -16.79
N GLN A 382 14.92 12.63 -17.58
CA GLN A 382 14.54 13.78 -18.39
C GLN A 382 13.34 14.47 -17.72
N TYR A 383 13.41 15.80 -17.55
CA TYR A 383 12.38 16.60 -16.89
C TYR A 383 12.34 17.99 -17.50
N SER A 384 11.15 18.44 -17.92
CA SER A 384 10.97 19.74 -18.61
C SER A 384 11.87 19.95 -19.85
N GLY A 385 12.35 18.85 -20.47
CA GLY A 385 13.30 18.90 -21.60
C GLY A 385 14.79 19.00 -21.22
N HIS A 386 15.12 19.00 -19.92
CA HIS A 386 16.48 18.98 -19.40
C HIS A 386 16.84 17.62 -18.80
N ASP A 387 18.12 17.25 -18.89
CA ASP A 387 18.66 16.04 -18.25
C ASP A 387 19.00 16.33 -16.77
N ILE A 388 18.51 15.51 -15.85
CA ILE A 388 18.72 15.61 -14.39
C ILE A 388 19.35 14.31 -13.89
N LEU A 389 20.37 14.41 -13.04
CA LEU A 389 20.98 13.24 -12.41
C LEU A 389 20.45 13.08 -10.99
N ARG A 390 19.67 12.02 -10.74
CA ARG A 390 19.24 11.59 -9.40
C ARG A 390 20.26 10.61 -8.81
N VAL A 391 20.58 10.79 -7.54
CA VAL A 391 21.46 9.91 -6.77
C VAL A 391 20.73 9.48 -5.50
N GLU A 392 20.39 8.19 -5.40
CA GLU A 392 19.91 7.55 -4.18
C GLU A 392 21.11 7.25 -3.28
N VAL A 393 21.15 7.85 -2.09
CA VAL A 393 22.23 7.73 -1.12
C VAL A 393 21.80 6.75 -0.03
N ARG A 394 22.38 5.54 0.01
CA ARG A 394 22.07 4.54 1.04
C ARG A 394 23.22 4.30 2.01
N ALA A 395 22.92 4.42 3.30
CA ALA A 395 23.80 4.00 4.38
C ALA A 395 23.76 2.46 4.49
N VAL A 396 24.87 1.79 4.15
CA VAL A 396 25.01 0.32 4.20
C VAL A 396 25.39 -0.14 5.62
N GLN A 397 26.10 0.70 6.35
CA GLN A 397 26.53 0.49 7.73
C GLN A 397 25.95 1.57 8.65
N THR A 398 26.00 1.36 9.96
CA THR A 398 25.60 2.36 10.95
C THR A 398 26.56 3.57 10.95
N PRO A 399 26.09 4.79 11.27
CA PRO A 399 26.93 5.99 11.36
C PRO A 399 27.98 5.91 12.50
N PRO A 400 28.96 6.82 12.59
CA PRO A 400 29.18 7.98 11.72
C PRO A 400 29.89 7.64 10.41
N TYR A 401 29.52 8.37 9.36
CA TYR A 401 30.24 8.46 8.09
C TYR A 401 31.16 9.69 8.11
N LEU A 402 32.44 9.49 7.76
CA LEU A 402 33.49 10.50 7.77
C LEU A 402 33.98 10.75 6.34
N THR A 403 34.20 12.02 5.98
CA THR A 403 34.93 12.38 4.75
C THR A 403 36.45 12.19 4.95
N PRO A 404 37.27 12.15 3.88
CA PRO A 404 38.73 11.92 3.96
C PRO A 404 39.50 12.87 4.90
N GLN A 405 38.95 14.06 5.15
CA GLN A 405 39.49 15.08 6.05
C GLN A 405 39.17 14.79 7.54
N GLY A 406 38.57 13.64 7.85
CA GLY A 406 38.14 13.24 9.20
C GLY A 406 36.88 13.97 9.69
N VAL A 407 36.09 14.56 8.79
CA VAL A 407 34.95 15.40 9.15
C VAL A 407 33.63 14.63 9.01
N ILE A 408 32.85 14.64 10.07
CA ILE A 408 31.46 14.16 10.08
C ILE A 408 30.56 15.32 9.66
N TRP A 409 29.72 15.09 8.65
CA TRP A 409 28.73 16.06 8.17
C TRP A 409 27.31 15.59 8.53
N VAL A 410 26.42 16.55 8.79
CA VAL A 410 25.02 16.33 9.17
C VAL A 410 24.12 17.33 8.47
N ARG A 411 22.84 16.98 8.35
CA ARG A 411 21.79 17.82 7.79
C ARG A 411 21.16 18.67 8.90
N ARG A 412 21.11 20.00 8.73
CA ARG A 412 20.49 20.93 9.68
C ARG A 412 19.97 22.18 8.96
N ASP A 413 18.73 22.55 9.23
CA ASP A 413 18.05 23.74 8.71
C ASP A 413 18.06 23.83 7.17
N GLY A 414 18.05 22.68 6.48
CA GLY A 414 18.15 22.56 5.03
C GLY A 414 19.57 22.52 4.48
N GLU A 415 20.60 22.72 5.29
CA GLU A 415 22.01 22.75 4.87
C GLU A 415 22.82 21.53 5.36
N SER A 416 23.92 21.25 4.67
CA SER A 416 24.87 20.18 5.01
C SER A 416 26.06 20.81 5.74
N VAL A 417 26.13 20.58 7.06
CA VAL A 417 27.04 21.29 7.97
C VAL A 417 27.90 20.34 8.78
N ARG A 418 29.03 20.82 9.30
CA ARG A 418 29.92 20.02 10.16
C ARG A 418 29.23 19.70 11.48
N ALA A 419 29.29 18.44 11.88
CA ALA A 419 28.65 17.95 13.09
C ALA A 419 29.31 18.53 14.35
N ASN A 420 28.48 18.96 15.30
CA ASN A 420 28.92 19.41 16.62
C ASN A 420 29.09 18.21 17.58
N ARG A 421 29.76 18.44 18.72
CA ARG A 421 30.05 17.39 19.71
C ARG A 421 28.81 16.62 20.20
N GLY A 422 27.65 17.28 20.31
CA GLY A 422 26.38 16.64 20.69
C GLY A 422 25.86 15.70 19.59
N GLU A 423 25.85 16.17 18.35
CA GLU A 423 25.41 15.39 17.18
C GLU A 423 26.30 14.16 16.96
N ILE A 424 27.63 14.30 17.07
CA ILE A 424 28.57 13.18 16.97
C ILE A 424 28.30 12.11 18.05
N LEU A 425 28.05 12.54 19.29
CA LEU A 425 27.69 11.63 20.39
C LEU A 425 26.31 10.99 20.19
N GLN A 426 25.36 11.68 19.55
CA GLN A 426 24.04 11.15 19.22
C GLN A 426 24.11 10.11 18.10
N LEU A 427 24.88 10.37 17.02
CA LEU A 427 25.12 9.42 15.94
C LEU A 427 25.79 8.13 16.46
N ALA A 428 26.84 8.26 17.27
CA ALA A 428 27.51 7.10 17.88
C ALA A 428 26.58 6.30 18.80
N ARG A 429 25.73 6.96 19.60
CA ARG A 429 24.70 6.29 20.43
C ARG A 429 23.63 5.59 19.60
N ARG A 430 23.20 6.21 18.49
CA ARG A 430 22.23 5.64 17.56
C ARG A 430 22.78 4.38 16.90
N ALA A 431 24.00 4.43 16.40
CA ALA A 431 24.70 3.27 15.82
C ALA A 431 24.85 2.10 16.80
N LEU A 432 25.22 2.38 18.05
CA LEU A 432 25.29 1.38 19.13
C LEU A 432 23.92 0.78 19.50
N ALA A 433 22.81 1.41 19.12
CA ALA A 433 21.45 0.89 19.33
C ALA A 433 20.88 0.19 18.09
N GLU A 434 21.24 0.63 16.88
CA GLU A 434 20.82 0.02 15.60
C GLU A 434 21.62 -1.24 15.26
N GLY A 435 22.88 -1.35 15.73
CA GLY A 435 23.75 -2.52 15.52
C GLY A 435 23.36 -3.80 16.27
N ALA A 436 22.21 -3.84 16.95
CA ALA A 436 21.72 -5.01 17.66
C ALA A 436 20.18 -5.08 17.61
N THR A 437 19.61 -5.77 16.62
CA THR A 437 18.17 -6.03 16.46
C THR A 437 17.71 -7.29 17.22
N SER A 438 16.43 -7.39 17.56
CA SER A 438 15.81 -8.62 18.10
C SER A 438 14.51 -9.00 17.36
N PRO A 439 13.96 -10.22 17.57
CA PRO A 439 12.78 -10.70 16.80
C PRO A 439 11.57 -9.76 16.87
N LEU A 440 11.39 -9.07 18.00
CA LEU A 440 10.35 -8.06 18.20
C LEU A 440 10.41 -6.90 17.19
N ASP A 441 11.59 -6.58 16.66
CA ASP A 441 11.75 -5.48 15.70
C ASP A 441 11.16 -5.83 14.31
N ASN A 442 10.81 -7.11 14.07
CA ASN A 442 10.11 -7.60 12.89
C ASN A 442 8.57 -7.63 13.04
N GLY A 443 8.02 -7.05 14.13
CA GLY A 443 6.57 -6.98 14.36
C GLY A 443 5.98 -8.09 15.22
N GLU A 444 6.80 -8.85 15.95
CA GLU A 444 6.31 -9.80 16.97
C GLU A 444 5.83 -9.07 18.25
N GLU A 445 4.80 -9.61 18.89
CA GLU A 445 4.31 -9.15 20.20
C GLU A 445 5.22 -9.63 21.34
N LEU A 446 5.24 -8.90 22.46
CA LEU A 446 6.08 -9.24 23.61
C LEU A 446 5.61 -10.54 24.29
N ALA A 447 6.27 -11.64 23.98
CA ALA A 447 6.13 -12.88 24.74
C ALA A 447 6.72 -12.70 26.15
N LEU A 448 5.84 -12.66 27.16
CA LEU A 448 6.24 -12.57 28.57
C LEU A 448 7.04 -13.83 29.00
N PRO A 449 7.99 -13.70 29.96
CA PRO A 449 8.60 -14.86 30.60
C PRO A 449 7.56 -15.71 31.35
N ARG A 450 7.74 -17.04 31.38
CA ARG A 450 6.87 -18.00 32.09
C ARG A 450 7.24 -18.20 33.57
N SER A 451 8.19 -17.40 34.10
CA SER A 451 8.56 -17.41 35.51
C SER A 451 9.22 -16.09 35.91
N GLY A 452 9.16 -15.72 37.18
CA GLY A 452 9.53 -14.39 37.66
C GLY A 452 8.27 -13.61 38.07
N VAL A 453 8.43 -12.34 38.44
CA VAL A 453 7.31 -11.43 38.69
C VAL A 453 7.52 -10.08 38.00
N GLU A 454 6.45 -9.35 37.76
CA GLU A 454 6.42 -8.02 37.16
C GLU A 454 5.70 -7.07 38.14
N VAL A 455 6.22 -5.86 38.31
CA VAL A 455 5.51 -4.77 39.02
C VAL A 455 4.75 -3.97 37.97
N VAL A 456 3.41 -4.06 37.98
CA VAL A 456 2.56 -3.52 36.91
C VAL A 456 1.96 -2.16 37.23
N ASP A 457 1.85 -1.81 38.51
CA ASP A 457 1.46 -0.47 38.98
C ASP A 457 2.09 -0.18 40.36
N ALA A 458 2.26 1.11 40.67
CA ALA A 458 2.77 1.64 41.93
C ALA A 458 2.01 2.92 42.30
N GLN A 459 0.96 2.80 43.12
CA GLN A 459 0.13 3.93 43.54
C GLN A 459 0.43 4.37 44.96
N ARG A 460 0.38 5.68 45.23
CA ARG A 460 0.48 6.23 46.58
C ARG A 460 -0.92 6.46 47.17
N ARG A 461 -1.25 5.77 48.27
CA ARG A 461 -2.55 5.88 48.97
C ARG A 461 -2.31 6.02 50.47
N ASP A 462 -3.04 6.93 51.11
CA ASP A 462 -2.94 7.25 52.55
C ASP A 462 -1.51 7.53 53.06
N GLY A 463 -0.64 8.05 52.16
CA GLY A 463 0.76 8.37 52.44
C GLY A 463 1.76 7.26 52.10
N GLU A 464 1.32 5.99 52.09
CA GLU A 464 2.13 4.81 51.76
C GLU A 464 2.09 4.46 50.26
N TRP A 465 3.03 3.61 49.82
CA TRP A 465 3.09 3.09 48.45
C TRP A 465 2.55 1.65 48.38
N GLN A 466 1.51 1.47 47.57
CA GLN A 466 0.91 0.19 47.23
C GLN A 466 1.37 -0.22 45.84
N TYR A 467 1.77 -1.48 45.68
CA TYR A 467 2.24 -2.06 44.42
C TYR A 467 1.26 -3.11 43.94
N GLU A 468 1.03 -3.18 42.64
CA GLU A 468 0.41 -4.33 42.00
C GLU A 468 1.50 -5.20 41.37
N ILE A 469 1.49 -6.49 41.71
CA ILE A 469 2.48 -7.46 41.25
C ILE A 469 1.77 -8.57 40.48
N ARG A 470 2.21 -8.80 39.24
CA ARG A 470 1.84 -9.95 38.42
C ARG A 470 2.90 -11.03 38.59
N ASP A 471 2.57 -12.14 39.25
CA ASP A 471 3.43 -13.32 39.26
C ASP A 471 3.26 -14.07 37.93
N LEU A 472 4.34 -14.26 37.19
CA LEU A 472 4.29 -14.78 35.81
C LEU A 472 3.95 -16.28 35.72
N ARG A 473 3.58 -16.90 36.85
CA ARG A 473 3.17 -18.30 36.99
C ARG A 473 1.71 -18.45 37.43
N THR A 474 1.14 -17.43 38.09
CA THR A 474 -0.19 -17.47 38.73
C THR A 474 -0.71 -16.05 38.94
N THR A 475 -1.99 -15.80 38.64
CA THR A 475 -2.54 -14.44 38.51
C THR A 475 -3.07 -13.71 39.77
N PRO A 476 -2.99 -14.17 41.05
CA PRO A 476 -3.47 -13.35 42.17
C PRO A 476 -2.45 -12.27 42.56
N GLY A 477 -2.91 -11.01 42.58
CA GLY A 477 -2.10 -9.85 42.98
C GLY A 477 -1.77 -9.80 44.48
N VAL A 478 -0.71 -9.05 44.83
CA VAL A 478 -0.08 -9.08 46.17
C VAL A 478 0.16 -7.67 46.69
N THR A 479 -0.19 -7.41 47.96
CA THR A 479 0.09 -6.12 48.62
C THR A 479 1.46 -6.10 49.33
N ARG A 480 2.06 -4.92 49.50
CA ARG A 480 3.40 -4.74 50.10
C ARG A 480 3.58 -5.48 51.43
N ASN A 481 2.59 -5.38 52.32
CA ASN A 481 2.66 -5.97 53.67
C ASN A 481 2.47 -7.51 53.68
N GLN A 482 2.16 -8.10 52.52
CA GLN A 482 2.04 -9.55 52.30
C GLN A 482 3.14 -10.09 51.37
N ALA A 483 3.99 -9.23 50.81
CA ALA A 483 5.05 -9.61 49.89
C ALA A 483 6.18 -10.34 50.63
N GLN A 484 6.45 -11.59 50.26
CA GLN A 484 7.59 -12.36 50.76
C GLN A 484 8.42 -12.95 49.62
N GLY A 485 9.69 -13.23 49.89
CA GLY A 485 10.62 -13.82 48.93
C GLY A 485 10.78 -12.96 47.67
N LEU A 486 10.40 -13.51 46.51
CA LEU A 486 10.55 -12.85 45.22
C LEU A 486 9.72 -11.56 45.09
N TRP A 487 8.55 -11.50 45.73
CA TRP A 487 7.68 -10.32 45.69
C TRP A 487 8.29 -9.14 46.45
N ALA A 488 8.93 -9.40 47.60
CA ALA A 488 9.67 -8.39 48.34
C ALA A 488 10.88 -7.88 47.54
N TYR A 489 11.65 -8.79 46.92
CA TYR A 489 12.77 -8.42 46.05
C TYR A 489 12.35 -7.48 44.92
N ALA A 490 11.24 -7.76 44.24
CA ALA A 490 10.72 -6.93 43.15
C ALA A 490 10.32 -5.52 43.62
N ILE A 491 9.67 -5.40 44.79
CA ILE A 491 9.35 -4.10 45.39
C ILE A 491 10.64 -3.34 45.75
N ASP A 492 11.59 -3.98 46.44
CA ASP A 492 12.85 -3.34 46.85
C ASP A 492 13.67 -2.84 45.64
N ARG A 493 13.62 -3.56 44.51
CA ARG A 493 14.22 -3.09 43.25
C ARG A 493 13.43 -1.92 42.67
N ALA A 494 12.11 -2.01 42.57
CA ALA A 494 11.27 -0.95 42.03
C ALA A 494 11.38 0.37 42.83
N GLU A 495 11.58 0.29 44.16
CA GLU A 495 11.85 1.47 44.98
C GLU A 495 13.25 2.07 44.75
N GLU A 496 14.28 1.26 44.52
CA GLU A 496 15.60 1.78 44.11
C GLU A 496 15.55 2.49 42.76
N LEU A 497 14.69 2.05 41.85
CA LEU A 497 14.43 2.72 40.56
C LEU A 497 13.69 4.05 40.75
N ARG A 498 12.54 4.02 41.45
CA ARG A 498 11.73 5.22 41.74
C ARG A 498 12.53 6.29 42.48
N ASP A 499 13.37 5.88 43.44
CA ASP A 499 14.17 6.80 44.26
C ASP A 499 15.47 7.27 43.57
N GLY A 500 15.70 6.89 42.30
CA GLY A 500 16.89 7.28 41.54
C GLY A 500 18.21 6.70 42.07
N LYS A 501 18.16 5.64 42.89
CA LYS A 501 19.33 5.00 43.53
C LYS A 501 20.11 4.12 42.54
N VAL A 502 19.49 3.71 41.44
CA VAL A 502 20.12 2.93 40.37
C VAL A 502 19.75 3.50 39.01
N ASP A 503 20.76 3.81 38.20
CA ASP A 503 20.61 4.10 36.77
C ASP A 503 20.40 2.80 35.99
N LEU A 504 19.23 2.67 35.34
CA LEU A 504 18.88 1.59 34.41
C LEU A 504 19.66 1.69 33.10
N GLN A 505 19.72 2.88 32.51
CA GLN A 505 20.25 3.10 31.16
C GLN A 505 21.74 2.78 31.10
N ALA A 506 22.48 3.06 32.17
CA ALA A 506 23.91 2.73 32.28
C ALA A 506 24.22 1.26 32.62
N ARG A 507 23.21 0.37 32.82
CA ARG A 507 23.42 -1.00 33.34
C ARG A 507 22.75 -2.13 32.57
N ILE A 508 21.83 -1.85 31.65
CA ILE A 508 21.17 -2.89 30.85
C ILE A 508 22.02 -3.24 29.61
N LYS A 509 22.22 -4.54 29.34
CA LYS A 509 22.65 -5.04 28.03
C LYS A 509 21.43 -5.17 27.12
N TRP A 510 21.36 -4.40 26.04
CA TRP A 510 20.23 -4.39 25.09
C TRP A 510 20.51 -5.22 23.85
N VAL A 511 19.46 -5.87 23.33
CA VAL A 511 19.36 -6.43 21.97
C VAL A 511 17.93 -6.17 21.47
N GLY A 512 17.79 -5.32 20.45
CA GLY A 512 16.51 -4.82 19.95
C GLY A 512 15.68 -4.16 21.06
N ARG A 513 14.41 -4.55 21.16
CA ARG A 513 13.51 -4.15 22.26
C ARG A 513 13.68 -4.93 23.58
N LEU A 514 14.64 -5.86 23.68
CA LEU A 514 14.86 -6.70 24.86
C LEU A 514 16.15 -6.34 25.61
N GLY A 515 16.12 -6.37 26.95
CA GLY A 515 17.22 -5.95 27.80
C GLY A 515 17.49 -6.89 28.98
N LEU A 516 18.76 -7.22 29.21
CA LEU A 516 19.24 -7.92 30.40
C LEU A 516 19.78 -6.89 31.39
N TRP A 517 19.08 -6.65 32.49
CA TRP A 517 19.53 -5.75 33.55
C TRP A 517 20.46 -6.46 34.54
N ARG A 518 20.16 -7.72 34.89
CA ARG A 518 20.97 -8.49 35.85
C ARG A 518 20.95 -9.98 35.57
N SER A 519 22.09 -10.63 35.80
CA SER A 519 22.18 -12.08 36.00
C SER A 519 22.81 -12.36 37.37
N TYR A 520 22.27 -13.31 38.12
CA TYR A 520 22.75 -13.73 39.44
C TYR A 520 22.44 -15.21 39.70
N ARG A 521 23.03 -15.83 40.73
CA ARG A 521 22.71 -17.20 41.15
C ARG A 521 21.93 -17.17 42.46
N GLN A 522 20.91 -18.03 42.56
CA GLN A 522 20.16 -18.28 43.79
C GLN A 522 20.22 -19.78 44.09
N GLY A 523 21.05 -20.17 45.05
CA GLY A 523 21.49 -21.56 45.18
C GLY A 523 22.20 -22.02 43.90
N ASN A 524 21.84 -23.19 43.38
CA ASN A 524 22.45 -23.72 42.16
C ASN A 524 21.73 -23.35 40.84
N ARG A 525 20.74 -22.43 40.87
CA ARG A 525 20.00 -21.97 39.68
C ARG A 525 20.40 -20.55 39.29
N ALA A 526 20.37 -20.23 38.00
CA ALA A 526 20.53 -18.86 37.54
C ALA A 526 19.20 -18.10 37.66
N LYS A 527 19.32 -16.77 37.77
CA LYS A 527 18.24 -15.81 37.92
C LYS A 527 18.54 -14.55 37.14
N TYR A 528 17.51 -14.00 36.52
CA TYR A 528 17.61 -12.87 35.60
C TYR A 528 16.61 -11.78 35.97
N ASP A 529 17.09 -10.53 35.96
CA ASP A 529 16.22 -9.35 35.92
C ASP A 529 16.27 -8.80 34.49
N LEU A 530 15.10 -8.71 33.86
CA LEU A 530 14.89 -8.49 32.42
C LEU A 530 14.01 -7.27 32.18
N VAL A 531 14.17 -6.62 31.04
CA VAL A 531 13.53 -5.34 30.70
C VAL A 531 13.08 -5.36 29.24
N HIS A 532 11.91 -4.82 28.94
CA HIS A 532 11.49 -4.48 27.56
C HIS A 532 11.41 -2.97 27.38
N ARG A 533 11.46 -2.52 26.13
CA ARG A 533 11.19 -1.13 25.75
C ARG A 533 10.28 -1.09 24.52
N ASP A 534 9.39 -0.12 24.47
CA ASP A 534 8.47 0.08 23.35
C ASP A 534 9.20 0.52 22.05
N ALA A 535 8.44 0.73 20.98
CA ALA A 535 8.99 1.20 19.70
C ALA A 535 9.60 2.62 19.77
N ASN A 536 9.27 3.41 20.80
CA ASN A 536 9.84 4.73 21.06
C ASN A 536 11.07 4.67 21.99
N GLY A 537 11.44 3.47 22.49
CA GLY A 537 12.55 3.26 23.41
C GLY A 537 12.24 3.49 24.89
N VAL A 538 10.96 3.67 25.24
CA VAL A 538 10.47 3.83 26.63
C VAL A 538 10.39 2.46 27.31
N ILE A 539 10.95 2.33 28.51
CA ILE A 539 10.81 1.11 29.31
C ILE A 539 9.38 1.01 29.83
N ASP A 540 8.69 -0.06 29.44
CA ASP A 540 7.28 -0.35 29.73
C ASP A 540 7.13 -1.57 30.66
N HIS A 541 8.01 -2.57 30.57
CA HIS A 541 8.00 -3.77 31.41
C HIS A 541 9.36 -4.06 32.07
N VAL A 542 9.33 -4.46 33.35
CA VAL A 542 10.49 -4.97 34.10
C VAL A 542 10.12 -6.26 34.83
N PHE A 543 10.85 -7.34 34.53
CA PHE A 543 10.64 -8.68 35.07
C PHE A 543 11.75 -9.06 36.04
N TYR A 544 11.38 -9.54 37.23
CA TYR A 544 12.29 -9.79 38.35
C TYR A 544 12.45 -11.27 38.66
N GLY A 545 13.70 -11.70 38.87
CA GLY A 545 14.05 -13.05 39.27
C GLY A 545 13.49 -14.15 38.37
N VAL A 546 13.48 -13.91 37.06
CA VAL A 546 13.15 -14.88 36.01
C VAL A 546 14.14 -16.05 36.10
N SER A 547 13.65 -17.28 35.92
CA SER A 547 14.45 -18.52 35.97
C SER A 547 14.72 -19.05 34.57
N ASP A 548 15.77 -19.85 34.39
CA ASP A 548 16.14 -20.48 33.10
C ASP A 548 14.94 -21.11 32.36
N TRP A 549 14.17 -21.95 33.05
CA TRP A 549 13.00 -22.66 32.51
C TRP A 549 11.83 -21.74 32.10
N GLY A 550 11.82 -20.50 32.59
CA GLY A 550 10.80 -19.50 32.28
C GLY A 550 11.15 -18.60 31.11
N LEU A 551 12.34 -18.72 30.53
CA LEU A 551 12.75 -17.97 29.35
C LEU A 551 12.10 -18.59 28.10
N ASN A 552 11.38 -17.79 27.31
CA ASN A 552 11.02 -18.18 25.94
C ASN A 552 12.18 -17.89 24.98
N GLU A 553 12.05 -18.33 23.72
CA GLU A 553 13.12 -18.30 22.72
C GLU A 553 13.74 -16.90 22.52
N ALA A 554 12.92 -15.85 22.50
CA ALA A 554 13.40 -14.47 22.37
C ALA A 554 14.25 -14.00 23.58
N TRP A 555 13.84 -14.37 24.81
CA TRP A 555 14.64 -14.09 26.00
C TRP A 555 15.87 -15.01 26.13
N GLN A 556 15.85 -16.23 25.59
CA GLN A 556 17.04 -17.10 25.53
C GLN A 556 18.08 -16.53 24.56
N ALA A 557 17.66 -16.10 23.36
CA ALA A 557 18.53 -15.48 22.36
C ALA A 557 19.30 -14.27 22.91
N LEU A 558 18.63 -13.39 23.66
CA LEU A 558 19.24 -12.26 24.39
C LEU A 558 20.38 -12.68 25.33
N LEU A 559 20.23 -13.82 26.02
CA LEU A 559 21.24 -14.30 26.96
C LEU A 559 22.45 -14.93 26.25
N ASP A 560 22.22 -15.64 25.15
CA ASP A 560 23.30 -16.26 24.38
C ASP A 560 24.09 -15.23 23.56
N SER A 561 23.44 -14.23 22.97
CA SER A 561 24.14 -13.07 22.38
C SER A 561 24.85 -12.20 23.44
N SER A 562 24.51 -12.36 24.72
CA SER A 562 25.18 -11.68 25.85
C SER A 562 26.41 -12.42 26.40
N ARG A 563 26.73 -13.61 25.88
CA ARG A 563 27.93 -14.41 26.18
C ARG A 563 29.00 -14.22 25.09
N PRO A 564 30.31 -14.22 25.42
CA PRO A 564 31.35 -14.29 24.40
C PRO A 564 31.31 -15.66 23.70
N PRO A 565 31.57 -15.73 22.38
CA PRO A 565 31.56 -17.00 21.65
C PRO A 565 32.71 -17.91 22.11
N VAL A 566 32.47 -19.22 22.06
CA VAL A 566 33.48 -20.27 22.25
C VAL A 566 33.77 -20.88 20.89
N GLU A 567 35.04 -20.95 20.51
CA GLU A 567 35.45 -21.62 19.27
C GLU A 567 35.15 -23.13 19.34
N VAL A 568 34.60 -23.68 18.26
CA VAL A 568 34.38 -25.13 18.10
C VAL A 568 35.02 -25.58 16.79
N VAL A 569 35.96 -26.51 16.88
CA VAL A 569 36.68 -27.08 15.74
C VAL A 569 35.79 -28.09 15.00
N GLN A 570 35.86 -28.09 13.67
CA GLN A 570 35.20 -29.09 12.82
C GLN A 570 36.12 -30.29 12.54
N GLU A 571 35.55 -31.48 12.47
CA GLU A 571 36.13 -32.64 11.78
C GLU A 571 35.17 -33.14 10.68
N GLN A 572 35.72 -33.89 9.71
CA GLN A 572 35.06 -34.28 8.46
C GLN A 572 34.86 -35.80 8.36
N GLN A 573 33.84 -36.26 7.61
CA GLN A 573 33.76 -37.48 6.77
C GLN A 573 32.29 -37.78 6.41
N VAL A 574 31.89 -38.55 5.37
CA VAL A 574 32.43 -38.81 4.01
C VAL A 574 31.25 -39.33 3.13
N VAL A 575 31.43 -39.48 1.81
CA VAL A 575 30.37 -39.75 0.80
C VAL A 575 30.23 -41.24 0.46
N GLU A 576 29.02 -41.74 0.09
CA GLU A 576 28.79 -42.70 -1.04
C GLU A 576 27.31 -43.02 -1.39
N SER A 577 27.11 -43.65 -2.57
CA SER A 577 25.86 -44.07 -3.30
C SER A 577 26.29 -44.90 -4.55
N PRO A 578 25.47 -45.47 -5.50
CA PRO A 578 24.02 -45.27 -5.84
C PRO A 578 23.21 -46.50 -6.44
N ALA A 579 21.99 -46.22 -6.98
CA ALA A 579 21.28 -46.87 -8.13
C ALA A 579 20.71 -48.33 -7.97
N VAL A 580 19.87 -48.96 -8.86
CA VAL A 580 19.50 -48.81 -10.31
C VAL A 580 18.00 -49.23 -10.60
N GLU A 581 17.40 -48.68 -11.68
CA GLU A 581 16.22 -49.01 -12.56
C GLU A 581 15.24 -50.20 -12.27
N THR A 582 13.93 -50.14 -12.64
CA THR A 582 13.38 -50.38 -14.01
C THR A 582 11.84 -50.13 -14.11
N VAL A 583 11.28 -49.95 -15.33
CA VAL A 583 9.85 -49.61 -15.59
C VAL A 583 9.33 -50.22 -16.91
N PRO A 584 8.19 -50.94 -16.92
CA PRO A 584 6.99 -50.56 -17.73
C PRO A 584 5.64 -50.87 -16.96
N GLU A 585 4.40 -50.83 -17.48
CA GLU A 585 3.85 -50.65 -18.84
C GLU A 585 2.52 -49.81 -18.89
N ARG A 586 1.35 -50.40 -19.25
CA ARG A 586 0.02 -49.77 -19.48
C ARG A 586 -1.13 -50.79 -19.20
N GLN A 587 -2.45 -50.52 -19.28
CA GLN A 587 -3.28 -49.34 -19.64
C GLN A 587 -4.71 -49.53 -19.07
N GLU A 588 -5.49 -48.45 -18.84
CA GLU A 588 -6.94 -48.30 -19.17
C GLU A 588 -7.52 -46.97 -18.61
N ASP A 589 -8.55 -46.42 -19.26
CA ASP A 589 -9.17 -45.11 -18.96
C ASP A 589 -10.66 -45.27 -18.59
N GLU A 590 -11.12 -44.70 -17.46
CA GLU A 590 -12.56 -44.47 -17.18
C GLU A 590 -12.81 -43.10 -16.53
N LEU A 591 -14.02 -42.55 -16.73
CA LEU A 591 -14.34 -41.15 -16.44
C LEU A 591 -14.74 -40.89 -14.98
N SER A 592 -13.79 -40.47 -14.14
CA SER A 592 -14.00 -39.37 -13.17
C SER A 592 -12.67 -38.89 -12.60
N GLY A 593 -12.54 -37.62 -12.21
CA GLY A 593 -11.26 -37.12 -11.72
C GLY A 593 -11.26 -35.71 -11.13
N TRP A 594 -10.71 -35.61 -9.92
CA TRP A 594 -10.22 -34.36 -9.35
C TRP A 594 -9.13 -33.75 -10.25
N ARG A 595 -9.07 -32.42 -10.37
CA ARG A 595 -7.96 -31.75 -11.08
C ARG A 595 -6.73 -31.67 -10.17
N ASP A 596 -5.65 -32.33 -10.59
CA ASP A 596 -4.36 -32.35 -9.90
C ASP A 596 -3.84 -30.92 -9.63
N ARG A 597 -3.69 -30.55 -8.35
CA ARG A 597 -3.15 -29.24 -7.95
C ARG A 597 -1.63 -29.29 -7.83
N TRP A 598 -0.95 -28.70 -8.80
CA TRP A 598 0.52 -28.72 -8.90
C TRP A 598 1.17 -27.62 -8.06
N HIS A 599 2.12 -28.00 -7.22
CA HIS A 599 3.02 -27.11 -6.48
C HIS A 599 4.46 -27.34 -6.96
N ALA A 600 4.94 -26.39 -7.78
CA ALA A 600 6.11 -26.59 -8.65
C ALA A 600 5.99 -27.91 -9.43
N ASN A 601 6.85 -28.89 -9.12
CA ASN A 601 6.93 -30.15 -9.83
C ASN A 601 6.17 -31.30 -9.15
N GLY A 602 5.53 -31.10 -7.99
CA GLY A 602 4.77 -32.15 -7.29
C GLY A 602 3.30 -31.80 -7.15
N CYS A 603 2.42 -32.80 -7.14
CA CYS A 603 1.01 -32.64 -6.77
C CYS A 603 0.53 -33.78 -5.86
N ILE A 604 -0.56 -33.52 -5.15
CA ILE A 604 -1.37 -34.56 -4.48
C ILE A 604 -2.61 -34.76 -5.36
N ARG A 605 -2.87 -36.01 -5.77
CA ARG A 605 -4.05 -36.41 -6.54
C ARG A 605 -5.21 -36.77 -5.61
N GLN A 606 -4.92 -37.57 -4.59
CA GLN A 606 -5.90 -38.10 -3.64
C GLN A 606 -5.23 -38.43 -2.29
N ILE A 607 -6.01 -38.42 -1.21
CA ILE A 607 -5.63 -38.93 0.10
C ILE A 607 -6.64 -40.02 0.48
N ARG A 608 -6.16 -41.17 0.99
CA ARG A 608 -6.97 -42.31 1.43
C ARG A 608 -6.58 -42.70 2.84
N ARG A 609 -7.53 -43.08 3.70
CA ARG A 609 -7.20 -43.74 4.99
C ARG A 609 -7.07 -45.25 4.78
N GLY A 610 -6.06 -45.87 5.37
CA GLY A 610 -5.93 -47.32 5.45
C GLY A 610 -6.87 -47.94 6.49
N PRO A 611 -6.94 -49.28 6.58
CA PRO A 611 -7.74 -49.98 7.59
C PRO A 611 -7.41 -49.55 9.03
N ASP A 612 -6.13 -49.27 9.28
CA ASP A 612 -5.59 -48.88 10.59
C ASP A 612 -5.74 -47.36 10.87
N GLY A 613 -6.46 -46.63 10.02
CA GLY A 613 -6.76 -45.19 10.16
C GLY A 613 -5.71 -44.22 9.59
N GLU A 614 -4.48 -44.70 9.39
CA GLU A 614 -3.34 -43.93 8.84
C GLU A 614 -3.58 -43.41 7.41
N PRO A 615 -3.11 -42.20 7.06
CA PRO A 615 -3.26 -41.64 5.72
C PRO A 615 -2.18 -42.15 4.74
N SER A 616 -2.65 -42.53 3.56
CA SER A 616 -1.84 -42.78 2.37
C SER A 616 -2.15 -41.74 1.29
N PHE A 617 -1.12 -41.35 0.55
CA PHE A 617 -1.15 -40.24 -0.39
C PHE A 617 -0.89 -40.75 -1.82
N ASP A 618 -1.82 -40.45 -2.73
CA ASP A 618 -1.60 -40.63 -4.17
C ASP A 618 -1.01 -39.32 -4.72
N LEU A 619 0.26 -39.36 -5.09
CA LEU A 619 1.03 -38.19 -5.54
C LEU A 619 1.35 -38.29 -7.04
N ALA A 620 1.72 -37.19 -7.67
CA ALA A 620 2.42 -37.23 -8.95
C ALA A 620 3.49 -36.15 -9.09
N TRP A 621 4.58 -36.49 -9.78
CA TRP A 621 5.75 -35.66 -10.00
C TRP A 621 5.91 -35.37 -11.49
N ARG A 622 6.25 -34.12 -11.83
CA ARG A 622 6.56 -33.67 -13.18
C ARG A 622 8.06 -33.51 -13.34
N SER A 623 8.64 -34.25 -14.26
CA SER A 623 10.06 -34.17 -14.60
C SER A 623 10.41 -32.78 -15.18
N PRO A 624 11.48 -32.11 -14.71
CA PRO A 624 11.85 -30.78 -15.22
C PRO A 624 12.43 -30.78 -16.64
N SER A 625 12.99 -31.91 -17.09
CA SER A 625 13.78 -32.00 -18.33
C SER A 625 12.97 -32.25 -19.60
N ASP A 626 11.82 -32.92 -19.45
CA ASP A 626 10.97 -33.42 -20.54
C ASP A 626 9.48 -33.23 -20.26
N GLY A 627 9.10 -32.77 -19.06
CA GLY A 627 7.72 -32.51 -18.66
C GLY A 627 6.87 -33.76 -18.39
N SER A 628 7.45 -34.97 -18.42
CA SER A 628 6.74 -36.23 -18.15
C SER A 628 6.21 -36.29 -16.72
N VAL A 629 5.08 -36.99 -16.52
CA VAL A 629 4.41 -37.11 -15.22
C VAL A 629 4.51 -38.54 -14.69
N GLN A 630 5.27 -38.71 -13.61
CA GLN A 630 5.37 -39.95 -12.84
C GLN A 630 4.31 -39.95 -11.73
N GLN A 631 3.50 -41.00 -11.63
CA GLN A 631 2.56 -41.17 -10.52
C GLN A 631 3.18 -42.02 -9.39
N LEU A 632 2.82 -41.69 -8.15
CA LEU A 632 3.37 -42.26 -6.91
C LEU A 632 2.20 -42.58 -5.96
N PRO A 633 1.43 -43.64 -6.23
CA PRO A 633 0.24 -44.00 -5.44
C PRO A 633 0.58 -44.57 -4.07
N GLY A 634 -0.37 -44.45 -3.13
CA GLY A 634 -0.40 -45.18 -1.86
C GLY A 634 0.79 -44.94 -0.92
N ARG A 635 1.48 -43.79 -1.02
CA ARG A 635 2.65 -43.49 -0.16
C ARG A 635 2.19 -43.24 1.28
N THR A 636 2.81 -43.89 2.26
CA THR A 636 2.58 -43.56 3.68
C THR A 636 3.32 -42.27 4.05
N ARG A 637 2.93 -41.61 5.17
CA ARG A 637 3.59 -40.38 5.63
C ARG A 637 5.12 -40.53 5.80
N GLU A 638 5.57 -41.70 6.25
CA GLU A 638 6.99 -42.03 6.46
C GLU A 638 7.80 -42.14 5.15
N GLN A 639 7.12 -42.39 4.02
CA GLN A 639 7.74 -42.51 2.70
C GLN A 639 7.89 -41.15 1.99
N LEU A 640 7.54 -40.05 2.67
CA LEU A 640 7.59 -38.69 2.14
C LEU A 640 8.80 -37.93 2.72
N ASN A 641 9.69 -37.46 1.85
CA ASN A 641 10.76 -36.54 2.24
C ASN A 641 10.21 -35.12 2.46
N ASP A 642 11.04 -34.23 3.01
CA ASP A 642 10.66 -32.84 3.38
C ASP A 642 10.02 -32.04 2.24
N LYS A 643 10.37 -32.37 0.99
CA LYS A 643 9.83 -31.72 -0.22
C LYS A 643 8.42 -32.18 -0.58
N TRP A 644 8.03 -33.39 -0.19
CA TRP A 644 6.63 -33.86 -0.26
C TRP A 644 5.87 -33.47 1.01
N LEU A 645 6.51 -33.54 2.16
CA LEU A 645 5.94 -33.08 3.42
C LEU A 645 5.55 -31.60 3.34
N SER A 646 6.35 -30.72 2.73
CA SER A 646 5.98 -29.31 2.53
C SER A 646 4.81 -29.06 1.57
N ILE A 647 4.45 -30.03 0.72
CA ILE A 647 3.28 -29.96 -0.18
C ILE A 647 2.00 -30.43 0.54
N ILE A 648 2.10 -31.42 1.46
CA ILE A 648 0.96 -31.83 2.31
C ILE A 648 0.82 -30.99 3.60
N SER A 649 1.85 -30.22 3.98
CA SER A 649 1.85 -29.39 5.19
C SER A 649 1.09 -28.10 4.96
N VAL A 650 -0.24 -28.20 4.97
CA VAL A 650 -1.12 -27.07 5.24
C VAL A 650 -0.82 -26.62 6.69
N PRO A 651 -0.28 -25.42 6.92
CA PRO A 651 -0.17 -24.90 8.28
C PRO A 651 -1.59 -24.75 8.84
N PRO A 652 -1.86 -25.15 10.09
CA PRO A 652 -3.21 -25.07 10.65
C PRO A 652 -3.73 -23.62 10.57
N PRO A 653 -5.01 -23.40 10.26
CA PRO A 653 -5.59 -22.06 10.23
C PRO A 653 -5.33 -21.34 11.55
N ARG A 654 -4.71 -20.16 11.51
CA ARG A 654 -4.31 -19.42 12.73
C ARG A 654 -5.49 -18.91 13.57
N THR A 655 -6.72 -19.08 13.08
CA THR A 655 -7.98 -18.67 13.70
C THR A 655 -9.09 -19.65 13.29
N GLY A 656 -10.16 -19.70 14.08
CA GLY A 656 -11.30 -20.59 13.88
C GLY A 656 -11.38 -21.67 14.96
N ILE A 657 -12.26 -22.65 14.74
CA ILE A 657 -12.44 -23.80 15.62
C ILE A 657 -12.48 -25.10 14.82
N GLU A 658 -11.88 -26.14 15.38
CA GLU A 658 -11.87 -27.50 14.85
C GLU A 658 -12.78 -28.40 15.71
N VAL A 659 -13.56 -29.28 15.09
CA VAL A 659 -14.28 -30.35 15.79
C VAL A 659 -13.29 -31.50 16.03
N VAL A 660 -12.97 -31.76 17.30
CA VAL A 660 -11.96 -32.77 17.70
C VAL A 660 -12.59 -34.13 17.97
N SER A 661 -13.80 -34.15 18.51
CA SER A 661 -14.61 -35.36 18.64
C SER A 661 -16.09 -35.03 18.61
N ASP A 662 -16.85 -35.93 18.02
CA ASP A 662 -18.30 -35.87 17.90
C ASP A 662 -18.84 -37.28 18.18
N VAL A 663 -19.55 -37.44 19.30
CA VAL A 663 -19.91 -38.76 19.83
C VAL A 663 -21.32 -38.71 20.41
N GLU A 664 -22.17 -39.63 19.95
CA GLU A 664 -23.46 -39.92 20.59
C GLU A 664 -23.23 -40.86 21.78
N GLY A 665 -23.66 -40.45 22.97
CA GLY A 665 -23.55 -41.28 24.17
C GLY A 665 -24.60 -42.41 24.20
N GLU A 666 -24.40 -43.40 25.08
CA GLU A 666 -25.40 -44.45 25.35
C GLU A 666 -26.74 -43.89 25.89
N ASP A 667 -26.76 -42.62 26.29
CA ASP A 667 -27.95 -41.84 26.68
C ASP A 667 -28.65 -41.14 25.49
N GLY A 668 -28.20 -41.36 24.24
CA GLY A 668 -28.75 -40.76 23.02
C GLY A 668 -28.37 -39.29 22.82
N VAL A 669 -27.45 -38.75 23.62
CA VAL A 669 -27.08 -37.32 23.58
C VAL A 669 -25.76 -37.14 22.82
N ARG A 670 -25.83 -36.54 21.62
CA ARG A 670 -24.68 -36.13 20.81
C ARG A 670 -23.89 -35.02 21.52
N ARG A 671 -22.58 -35.27 21.69
CA ARG A 671 -21.63 -34.39 22.37
C ARG A 671 -20.46 -34.05 21.47
N ILE A 672 -20.13 -32.76 21.38
CA ILE A 672 -19.11 -32.23 20.47
C ILE A 672 -18.04 -31.48 21.26
N VAL A 673 -16.79 -31.75 20.95
CA VAL A 673 -15.59 -31.10 21.53
C VAL A 673 -14.95 -30.22 20.48
N PHE A 674 -14.69 -28.96 20.82
CA PHE A 674 -14.08 -27.98 19.92
C PHE A 674 -12.66 -27.60 20.38
N ARG A 675 -11.73 -27.44 19.45
CA ARG A 675 -10.42 -26.83 19.70
C ARG A 675 -10.40 -25.42 19.12
N ASP A 676 -9.99 -24.44 19.91
CA ASP A 676 -9.67 -23.09 19.43
C ASP A 676 -8.33 -23.16 18.68
N LEU A 677 -8.31 -22.81 17.39
CA LEU A 677 -7.11 -22.94 16.55
C LEU A 677 -6.07 -21.83 16.78
N ARG A 678 -6.41 -20.80 17.56
CA ARG A 678 -5.50 -19.71 17.95
C ARG A 678 -4.85 -19.98 19.31
N THR A 679 -5.54 -20.63 20.27
CA THR A 679 -4.96 -20.97 21.59
C THR A 679 -4.51 -22.43 21.71
N GLY A 680 -5.01 -23.32 20.85
CA GLY A 680 -4.83 -24.77 20.95
C GLY A 680 -5.67 -25.44 22.04
N GLU A 681 -6.40 -24.66 22.85
CA GLU A 681 -7.21 -25.17 23.95
C GLU A 681 -8.41 -25.96 23.43
N THR A 682 -8.68 -27.09 24.07
CA THR A 682 -9.77 -28.00 23.72
C THR A 682 -10.87 -27.89 24.77
N SER A 683 -12.11 -27.67 24.36
CA SER A 683 -13.23 -27.42 25.26
C SER A 683 -13.66 -28.68 26.03
N ALA A 684 -14.44 -28.50 27.08
CA ALA A 684 -15.30 -29.58 27.57
C ALA A 684 -16.27 -30.04 26.45
N PRO A 685 -16.80 -31.27 26.50
CA PRO A 685 -17.83 -31.72 25.55
C PRO A 685 -19.14 -30.95 25.75
N TRP A 686 -19.59 -30.25 24.72
CA TRP A 686 -20.89 -29.56 24.67
C TRP A 686 -21.96 -30.53 24.19
N ARG A 687 -23.18 -30.48 24.75
CA ARG A 687 -24.33 -31.09 24.06
C ARG A 687 -24.71 -30.22 22.86
N VAL A 688 -25.18 -30.83 21.78
CA VAL A 688 -25.64 -30.08 20.59
C VAL A 688 -26.78 -29.11 20.94
N GLU A 689 -27.66 -29.49 21.87
CA GLU A 689 -28.75 -28.66 22.40
C GLU A 689 -28.29 -27.42 23.19
N GLU A 690 -27.04 -27.41 23.68
CA GLU A 690 -26.44 -26.30 24.44
C GLU A 690 -25.71 -25.30 23.52
N LEU A 691 -25.65 -25.57 22.20
CA LEU A 691 -25.04 -24.67 21.22
C LEU A 691 -26.01 -23.54 20.86
N LYS A 692 -25.57 -22.29 21.09
CA LYS A 692 -26.35 -21.10 20.74
C LYS A 692 -26.54 -20.99 19.23
N GLU A 693 -27.77 -20.77 18.79
CA GLU A 693 -28.15 -20.50 17.41
C GLU A 693 -27.35 -19.31 16.81
N GLY A 694 -26.87 -19.47 15.59
CA GLY A 694 -26.01 -18.52 14.88
C GLY A 694 -24.56 -18.47 15.38
N SER A 695 -24.15 -19.38 16.27
CA SER A 695 -22.76 -19.42 16.76
C SER A 695 -21.83 -20.21 15.83
N VAL A 696 -20.54 -19.86 15.85
CA VAL A 696 -19.51 -20.58 15.08
C VAL A 696 -19.46 -22.07 15.44
N ARG A 697 -19.76 -22.43 16.71
CA ARG A 697 -19.81 -23.83 17.17
C ARG A 697 -21.01 -24.59 16.59
N GLU A 698 -22.17 -23.96 16.49
CA GLU A 698 -23.34 -24.54 15.81
C GLU A 698 -23.06 -24.73 14.31
N TYR A 699 -22.43 -23.75 13.65
CA TYR A 699 -22.01 -23.88 12.24
C TYR A 699 -21.00 -25.02 12.05
N ALA A 700 -19.97 -25.12 12.89
CA ALA A 700 -18.99 -26.20 12.84
C ALA A 700 -19.63 -27.59 13.08
N ALA A 701 -20.58 -27.69 14.01
CA ALA A 701 -21.34 -28.91 14.30
C ALA A 701 -22.32 -29.34 13.18
N ARG A 702 -22.56 -28.46 12.18
CA ARG A 702 -23.41 -28.73 11.00
C ARG A 702 -22.59 -28.98 9.73
N MET A 703 -21.27 -28.79 9.78
CA MET A 703 -20.32 -28.95 8.66
C MET A 703 -19.41 -30.17 8.83
N ASN A 704 -19.64 -30.98 9.88
CA ASN A 704 -18.91 -32.19 10.28
C ASN A 704 -19.90 -33.34 10.50
#